data_AF-D4D0P6-F1
#
_entry.id   AF-D4D0P6-F1
#
_cell.length_a   1.000
_cell.length_b   1.000
_cell.length_c   1.000
_cell.angle_alpha   90.00
_cell.angle_beta   90.00
_cell.angle_gamma   90.00
#
_symmetry.space_group_name_H-M   'P 1'
#
loop_
_entity.id
_entity.type
_entity.pdbx_description
1 polymer ?
#
loop_
_entity_poly.entity_id
_entity_poly.type
_entity_poly.pdbx_seq_one_letter_code
_entity_poly.pdbx_strand_id
1 'polypeptide(L)'
;MLEVDPGLSVVCSHTIGGVGLLERENATILNASILQLAQKTVRAFVQAMSDLRLNCSLYLTQNDGTLTDAVTASELPIKTFASGPTNSLTGAAFLASLDRRTGSRSTAERQTLVIDIGGTTSDICALMPSGFPRQASNFVEVGGVRTMFSMPEVLSIGLGGGSIVRQDGTYVSVGPDSVGHYLTSKAKVFGGDTLTTTDIVVAAGKEQIGDASKVADVTQQTIEDARKAITKLLNRGIESMKVSSLPVTVLLVGGGSIVYMDDLEGVEECIIPPHHDSANAVGAAIAKVAGTVDVIEILAGKDEKEVLKQVETAAVDMAIQRGADRDTVKIAEIEKLPLQYVTNKATRIMIKAVGKLRVPTEEEAEQERAKLPAYTNGTNGANGHNGNGVEGEKAAAAEDVSRSAVKHSIYVDIPSYKPEVENGVWYLSALDLEFIASGTGVLGTGGGGPSYQQYLIALECLRKKGKRKMRVVKPESMADTDVCVFASWYGAPSVSSERIPQGNELIRSVEESIKLTRHEKFHAIMADEIGGGNGMVTFPTAVHYDIPTIDADLMGRAYPTIQHGTPYVYGETISPCALADSKGNVSVVMHAESNQRIETMLRTTCVELGLFTSVSAAPLTGKAIKKYAVENTMSQAWYLGRAIHLARREKVDVIEAIFKTTPGRLLYTGKIIDVHRDVSRGYTMGYCILAPLSSDEVADSYDNTNSTSSSPSSTETEPHLIIPFQNEYLYAAHVSNLDKPQEPVNQDVICTVPDLISILDKDGEAVGSQELKYGLRVRVIGMAAHPLWTQDQRGLDVGGPKYFGLDMEWKSIGKYQRPRSVIDEFNVVV
;
A
#
# COMPACT_ATOMS: atom_id res chain seq x y z
N MET A 1 -26.71 3.09 22.68
CA MET A 1 -27.17 3.88 21.50
C MET A 1 -28.55 3.45 21.07
N LEU A 2 -28.76 2.18 20.68
CA LEU A 2 -30.09 1.69 20.28
C LEU A 2 -31.14 1.75 21.39
N GLU A 3 -30.74 1.67 22.67
CA GLU A 3 -31.64 1.92 23.81
C GLU A 3 -32.10 3.38 23.91
N VAL A 4 -31.33 4.33 23.35
CA VAL A 4 -31.63 5.77 23.37
C VAL A 4 -32.46 6.15 22.15
N ASP A 5 -32.11 5.61 20.98
CA ASP A 5 -32.87 5.77 19.74
C ASP A 5 -32.78 4.49 18.90
N PRO A 6 -33.86 3.69 18.83
CA PRO A 6 -33.94 2.49 18.01
C PRO A 6 -33.86 2.76 16.50
N GLY A 7 -34.04 4.01 16.04
CA GLY A 7 -33.96 4.40 14.63
C GLY A 7 -32.53 4.57 14.11
N LEU A 8 -31.52 4.57 14.98
CA LEU A 8 -30.13 4.68 14.58
C LEU A 8 -29.61 3.37 13.97
N SER A 9 -28.79 3.49 12.92
CA SER A 9 -28.01 2.37 12.40
C SER A 9 -26.67 2.29 13.11
N VAL A 10 -26.29 1.11 13.57
CA VAL A 10 -24.98 0.85 14.21
C VAL A 10 -24.17 -0.05 13.29
N VAL A 11 -22.94 0.37 12.97
CA VAL A 11 -22.01 -0.38 12.14
C VAL A 11 -20.78 -0.73 12.97
N CYS A 12 -20.45 -2.02 13.04
CA CYS A 12 -19.36 -2.53 13.86
C CYS A 12 -18.12 -2.77 13.01
N SER A 13 -16.99 -2.13 13.33
CA SER A 13 -15.80 -2.13 12.45
C SER A 13 -15.17 -3.51 12.26
N HIS A 14 -15.22 -4.38 13.28
CA HIS A 14 -14.69 -5.74 13.24
C HIS A 14 -15.41 -6.67 12.24
N THR A 15 -16.60 -6.31 11.74
CA THR A 15 -17.31 -7.10 10.71
C THR A 15 -16.96 -6.65 9.29
N ILE A 16 -16.27 -5.51 9.13
CA ILE A 16 -15.97 -4.90 7.84
C ILE A 16 -14.56 -5.22 7.36
N GLY A 17 -13.55 -4.84 8.14
CA GLY A 17 -12.14 -4.88 7.74
C GLY A 17 -11.26 -5.71 8.67
N GLY A 18 -10.07 -6.05 8.20
CA GLY A 18 -9.06 -6.80 8.95
C GLY A 18 -8.21 -5.92 9.89
N VAL A 19 -7.02 -6.41 10.24
CA VAL A 19 -6.02 -5.67 11.03
C VAL A 19 -5.63 -4.36 10.34
N GLY A 20 -5.45 -3.29 11.13
CA GLY A 20 -5.25 -1.92 10.66
C GLY A 20 -6.41 -1.04 11.12
N LEU A 21 -6.25 -0.40 12.28
CA LEU A 21 -7.35 0.28 12.95
C LEU A 21 -7.88 1.47 12.14
N LEU A 22 -6.98 2.32 11.61
CA LEU A 22 -7.37 3.53 10.87
C LEU A 22 -8.07 3.16 9.56
N GLU A 23 -7.51 2.23 8.81
CA GLU A 23 -8.08 1.76 7.55
C GLU A 23 -9.41 1.04 7.76
N ARG A 24 -9.56 0.29 8.86
CA ARG A 24 -10.81 -0.38 9.24
C ARG A 24 -11.86 0.63 9.72
N GLU A 25 -11.46 1.64 10.48
CA GLU A 25 -12.33 2.76 10.87
C GLU A 25 -12.83 3.51 9.62
N ASN A 26 -11.94 3.86 8.71
CA ASN A 26 -12.29 4.53 7.45
C ASN A 26 -13.28 3.70 6.62
N ALA A 27 -13.03 2.39 6.46
CA ALA A 27 -13.96 1.50 5.78
C ALA A 27 -15.34 1.44 6.46
N THR A 28 -15.36 1.51 7.79
CA THR A 28 -16.59 1.53 8.59
C THR A 28 -17.40 2.81 8.37
N ILE A 29 -16.72 3.96 8.35
CA ILE A 29 -17.34 5.26 8.07
C ILE A 29 -17.90 5.29 6.65
N LEU A 30 -17.15 4.80 5.67
CA LEU A 30 -17.62 4.72 4.27
C LEU A 30 -18.83 3.79 4.14
N ASN A 31 -18.80 2.62 4.78
CA ASN A 31 -19.94 1.70 4.80
C ASN A 31 -21.20 2.36 5.38
N ALA A 32 -21.06 3.05 6.53
CA ALA A 32 -22.15 3.78 7.16
C ALA A 32 -22.69 4.91 6.27
N SER A 33 -21.81 5.59 5.53
CA SER A 33 -22.17 6.71 4.65
C SER A 33 -23.04 6.29 3.46
N ILE A 34 -22.89 5.05 2.98
CA ILE A 34 -23.66 4.51 1.83
C ILE A 34 -24.79 3.56 2.25
N LEU A 35 -24.98 3.35 3.57
CA LEU A 35 -25.89 2.34 4.10
C LEU A 35 -27.36 2.56 3.67
N GLN A 36 -27.84 3.79 3.72
CA GLN A 36 -29.21 4.12 3.33
C GLN A 36 -29.48 3.87 1.84
N LEU A 37 -28.49 4.19 0.99
CA LEU A 37 -28.57 3.93 -0.45
C LEU A 37 -28.66 2.42 -0.69
N ALA A 38 -27.81 1.63 -0.03
CA ALA A 38 -27.83 0.17 -0.15
C ALA A 38 -29.16 -0.44 0.28
N GLN A 39 -29.69 -0.02 1.43
CA GLN A 39 -31.00 -0.47 1.91
C GLN A 39 -32.11 -0.12 0.92
N LYS A 40 -32.10 1.09 0.34
CA LYS A 40 -33.06 1.48 -0.69
C LYS A 40 -32.94 0.60 -1.94
N THR A 41 -31.73 0.35 -2.40
CA THR A 41 -31.45 -0.47 -3.60
C THR A 41 -31.89 -1.93 -3.39
N VAL A 42 -31.53 -2.54 -2.26
CA VAL A 42 -31.95 -3.91 -1.93
C VAL A 42 -33.47 -4.01 -1.85
N ARG A 43 -34.14 -3.05 -1.19
CA ARG A 43 -35.61 -3.01 -1.15
C ARG A 43 -36.23 -2.92 -2.55
N ALA A 44 -35.65 -2.12 -3.45
CA ALA A 44 -36.13 -2.01 -4.83
C ALA A 44 -36.00 -3.34 -5.59
N PHE A 45 -34.91 -4.09 -5.41
CA PHE A 45 -34.77 -5.43 -5.98
C PHE A 45 -35.82 -6.40 -5.44
N VAL A 46 -36.06 -6.40 -4.12
CA VAL A 46 -37.06 -7.27 -3.49
C VAL A 46 -38.46 -6.95 -4.01
N GLN A 47 -38.80 -5.67 -4.14
CA GLN A 47 -40.09 -5.25 -4.71
C GLN A 47 -40.23 -5.73 -6.17
N ALA A 48 -39.20 -5.53 -7.00
CA ALA A 48 -39.21 -5.97 -8.38
C ALA A 48 -39.36 -7.50 -8.51
N MET A 49 -38.68 -8.28 -7.65
CA MET A 49 -38.85 -9.74 -7.61
C MET A 49 -40.27 -10.15 -7.21
N SER A 50 -40.87 -9.45 -6.25
CA SER A 50 -42.27 -9.66 -5.84
C SER A 50 -43.25 -9.33 -6.97
N ASP A 51 -43.07 -8.19 -7.65
CA ASP A 51 -43.92 -7.77 -8.76
C ASP A 51 -43.86 -8.77 -9.93
N LEU A 52 -42.69 -9.36 -10.16
CA LEU A 52 -42.45 -10.43 -11.14
C LEU A 52 -42.83 -11.83 -10.64
N ARG A 53 -43.30 -11.97 -9.39
CA ARG A 53 -43.68 -13.25 -8.74
C ARG A 53 -42.55 -14.29 -8.73
N LEU A 54 -41.33 -13.85 -8.45
CA LEU A 54 -40.17 -14.73 -8.32
C LEU A 54 -40.06 -15.30 -6.89
N ASN A 55 -39.92 -16.63 -6.78
CA ASN A 55 -39.88 -17.35 -5.50
C ASN A 55 -38.45 -17.75 -5.07
N CYS A 56 -37.41 -17.22 -5.71
CA CYS A 56 -36.01 -17.49 -5.35
C CYS A 56 -35.47 -16.50 -4.30
N SER A 57 -34.38 -16.87 -3.63
CA SER A 57 -33.63 -16.00 -2.73
C SER A 57 -32.79 -14.98 -3.52
N LEU A 58 -32.59 -13.79 -2.94
CA LEU A 58 -31.76 -12.73 -3.51
C LEU A 58 -30.36 -12.76 -2.90
N TYR A 59 -29.36 -13.04 -3.74
CA TYR A 59 -27.94 -12.94 -3.40
C TYR A 59 -27.28 -11.85 -4.24
N LEU A 60 -26.26 -11.21 -3.65
CA LEU A 60 -25.40 -10.25 -4.31
C LEU A 60 -23.97 -10.76 -4.29
N THR A 61 -23.20 -10.35 -5.30
CA THR A 61 -21.78 -10.65 -5.41
C THR A 61 -20.96 -9.66 -4.59
N GLN A 62 -20.00 -10.18 -3.86
CA GLN A 62 -19.02 -9.41 -3.11
C GLN A 62 -17.81 -9.04 -3.98
N ASN A 63 -17.05 -8.04 -3.55
CA ASN A 63 -15.82 -7.61 -4.20
C ASN A 63 -14.82 -8.76 -4.33
N ASP A 64 -14.77 -9.68 -3.37
CA ASP A 64 -13.85 -10.83 -3.41
C ASP A 64 -14.34 -12.01 -4.27
N GLY A 65 -15.47 -11.86 -4.98
CA GLY A 65 -16.02 -12.84 -5.92
C GLY A 65 -16.91 -13.89 -5.28
N THR A 66 -17.25 -13.70 -4.01
CA THR A 66 -18.14 -14.60 -3.27
C THR A 66 -19.57 -14.05 -3.22
N LEU A 67 -20.53 -14.89 -2.83
CA LEU A 67 -21.93 -14.49 -2.64
C LEU A 67 -22.20 -14.08 -1.19
N THR A 68 -23.05 -13.08 -1.05
CA THR A 68 -23.67 -12.67 0.22
C THR A 68 -25.17 -12.53 0.03
N ASP A 69 -25.96 -12.85 1.04
CA ASP A 69 -27.41 -12.65 1.00
C ASP A 69 -27.77 -11.16 1.00
N ALA A 70 -28.97 -10.83 0.52
CA ALA A 70 -29.43 -9.45 0.40
C ALA A 70 -29.50 -8.68 1.73
N VAL A 71 -29.76 -9.35 2.85
CA VAL A 71 -29.82 -8.69 4.16
C VAL A 71 -28.41 -8.26 4.56
N THR A 72 -27.45 -9.18 4.53
CA THR A 72 -26.03 -8.89 4.81
C THR A 72 -25.47 -7.84 3.85
N ALA A 73 -25.79 -7.90 2.56
CA ALA A 73 -25.38 -6.88 1.58
C ALA A 73 -25.91 -5.48 1.92
N SER A 74 -27.12 -5.39 2.47
CA SER A 74 -27.73 -4.12 2.89
C SER A 74 -27.10 -3.55 4.16
N GLU A 75 -26.45 -4.38 4.97
CA GLU A 75 -25.71 -3.98 6.18
C GLU A 75 -24.23 -3.67 5.90
N LEU A 76 -23.64 -4.34 4.90
CA LEU A 76 -22.23 -4.25 4.52
C LEU A 76 -22.03 -3.88 3.03
N PRO A 77 -22.65 -2.80 2.50
CA PRO A 77 -22.54 -2.43 1.09
C PRO A 77 -21.11 -2.14 0.61
N ILE A 78 -20.20 -1.80 1.52
CA ILE A 78 -18.79 -1.63 1.17
C ILE A 78 -18.17 -2.91 0.60
N LYS A 79 -18.76 -4.08 0.87
CA LYS A 79 -18.31 -5.37 0.34
C LYS A 79 -18.87 -5.69 -1.05
N THR A 80 -19.78 -4.90 -1.60
CA THR A 80 -20.47 -5.21 -2.87
C THR A 80 -20.38 -4.10 -3.93
N PHE A 81 -19.89 -2.90 -3.59
CA PHE A 81 -19.91 -1.77 -4.54
C PHE A 81 -18.97 -1.91 -5.74
N ALA A 82 -17.95 -2.78 -5.67
CA ALA A 82 -16.93 -2.98 -6.69
C ALA A 82 -16.83 -4.45 -7.13
N SER A 83 -17.95 -5.19 -7.14
CA SER A 83 -17.97 -6.61 -7.53
C SER A 83 -17.88 -6.84 -9.05
N GLY A 84 -18.10 -5.81 -9.86
CA GLY A 84 -18.11 -5.88 -11.32
C GLY A 84 -16.89 -6.57 -11.91
N PRO A 85 -15.66 -6.04 -11.70
CA PRO A 85 -14.44 -6.66 -12.19
C PRO A 85 -14.32 -8.13 -11.77
N THR A 86 -14.59 -8.44 -10.50
CA THR A 86 -14.47 -9.82 -10.00
C THR A 86 -15.46 -10.79 -10.64
N ASN A 87 -16.68 -10.34 -10.95
CA ASN A 87 -17.64 -11.13 -11.68
C ASN A 87 -17.15 -11.41 -13.10
N SER A 88 -16.67 -10.41 -13.82
CA SER A 88 -16.10 -10.60 -15.14
C SER A 88 -14.94 -11.60 -15.12
N LEU A 89 -14.09 -11.55 -14.09
CA LEU A 89 -12.97 -12.48 -13.90
C LEU A 89 -13.41 -13.94 -13.76
N THR A 90 -14.29 -14.19 -12.80
CA THR A 90 -14.76 -15.54 -12.48
C THR A 90 -15.57 -16.11 -13.64
N GLY A 91 -16.40 -15.28 -14.28
CA GLY A 91 -17.15 -15.66 -15.47
C GLY A 91 -16.25 -15.97 -16.66
N ALA A 92 -15.22 -15.17 -16.92
CA ALA A 92 -14.24 -15.42 -17.97
C ALA A 92 -13.58 -16.79 -17.81
N ALA A 93 -13.10 -17.10 -16.60
CA ALA A 93 -12.45 -18.36 -16.29
C ALA A 93 -13.37 -19.57 -16.51
N PHE A 94 -14.64 -19.43 -16.13
CA PHE A 94 -15.65 -20.45 -16.33
C PHE A 94 -16.00 -20.66 -17.82
N LEU A 95 -16.22 -19.57 -18.57
CA LEU A 95 -16.53 -19.63 -20.00
C LEU A 95 -15.37 -20.22 -20.81
N ALA A 96 -14.12 -19.91 -20.42
CA ALA A 96 -12.92 -20.50 -21.00
C ALA A 96 -12.76 -22.00 -20.67
N SER A 97 -13.62 -22.56 -19.83
CA SER A 97 -13.59 -23.96 -19.38
C SER A 97 -12.25 -24.38 -18.77
N LEU A 98 -11.54 -23.44 -18.14
CA LEU A 98 -10.24 -23.72 -17.51
C LEU A 98 -10.36 -24.77 -16.42
N ASP A 99 -11.50 -24.81 -15.72
CA ASP A 99 -11.83 -25.82 -14.70
C ASP A 99 -12.02 -27.25 -15.25
N ARG A 100 -12.17 -27.42 -16.57
CA ARG A 100 -12.51 -28.70 -17.23
C ARG A 100 -11.43 -29.24 -18.16
N ARG A 101 -10.30 -28.53 -18.38
CA ARG A 101 -9.20 -29.01 -19.23
C ARG A 101 -8.43 -30.14 -18.52
N THR A 102 -8.88 -31.39 -18.62
CA THR A 102 -8.24 -32.59 -18.02
C THR A 102 -7.03 -33.13 -18.80
N GLY A 103 -6.31 -32.30 -19.57
CA GLY A 103 -5.22 -32.78 -20.45
C GLY A 103 -4.23 -31.72 -20.93
N SER A 104 -4.28 -30.50 -20.41
CA SER A 104 -3.25 -29.48 -20.62
C SER A 104 -2.65 -29.12 -19.26
N ARG A 105 -1.39 -28.65 -19.26
CA ARG A 105 -0.60 -28.26 -18.08
C ARG A 105 -1.47 -27.70 -16.96
N SER A 106 -1.26 -28.17 -15.73
CA SER A 106 -2.09 -27.80 -14.58
C SER A 106 -2.16 -26.27 -14.43
N THR A 107 -3.24 -25.75 -13.83
CA THR A 107 -3.35 -24.32 -13.46
C THR A 107 -2.21 -23.84 -12.53
N ALA A 108 -1.38 -24.74 -12.00
CA ALA A 108 -0.18 -24.41 -11.24
C ALA A 108 1.05 -24.12 -12.11
N GLU A 109 1.02 -24.38 -13.42
CA GLU A 109 2.16 -24.19 -14.35
C GLU A 109 2.03 -22.97 -15.26
N ARG A 110 0.94 -22.19 -15.10
CA ARG A 110 0.69 -20.97 -15.88
C ARG A 110 -0.06 -19.94 -15.06
N GLN A 111 0.14 -18.68 -15.39
CA GLN A 111 -0.62 -17.58 -14.84
C GLN A 111 -1.82 -17.28 -15.74
N THR A 112 -2.98 -16.96 -15.15
CA THR A 112 -4.14 -16.46 -15.91
C THR A 112 -4.39 -14.98 -15.60
N LEU A 113 -4.47 -14.16 -16.64
CA LEU A 113 -4.93 -12.77 -16.56
C LEU A 113 -6.28 -12.65 -17.25
N VAL A 114 -7.15 -11.81 -16.71
CA VAL A 114 -8.41 -11.45 -17.36
C VAL A 114 -8.39 -9.96 -17.68
N ILE A 115 -8.80 -9.62 -18.91
CA ILE A 115 -8.97 -8.25 -19.37
C ILE A 115 -10.44 -8.09 -19.76
N ASP A 116 -11.20 -7.35 -18.96
CA ASP A 116 -12.58 -6.95 -19.29
C ASP A 116 -12.55 -5.63 -20.03
N ILE A 117 -12.74 -5.67 -21.35
CA ILE A 117 -12.71 -4.50 -22.21
C ILE A 117 -14.14 -4.01 -22.44
N GLY A 118 -14.45 -2.84 -21.88
CA GLY A 118 -15.72 -2.15 -22.07
C GLY A 118 -15.71 -1.15 -23.23
N GLY A 119 -16.70 -0.26 -23.24
CA GLY A 119 -16.77 0.87 -24.19
C GLY A 119 -15.83 2.04 -23.83
N THR A 120 -15.34 2.11 -22.59
CA THR A 120 -14.56 3.25 -22.09
C THR A 120 -13.19 2.83 -21.57
N THR A 121 -13.14 1.73 -20.82
CA THR A 121 -11.97 1.27 -20.07
C THR A 121 -11.79 -0.23 -20.23
N SER A 122 -10.56 -0.69 -19.99
CA SER A 122 -10.25 -2.11 -19.82
C SER A 122 -9.78 -2.34 -18.40
N ASP A 123 -10.39 -3.29 -17.71
CA ASP A 123 -10.02 -3.69 -16.36
C ASP A 123 -9.23 -4.99 -16.41
N ILE A 124 -7.98 -4.95 -15.93
CA ILE A 124 -7.03 -6.06 -15.96
C ILE A 124 -6.82 -6.56 -14.55
N CYS A 125 -6.96 -7.87 -14.37
CA CYS A 125 -6.79 -8.52 -13.08
C CYS A 125 -6.09 -9.87 -13.23
N ALA A 126 -5.38 -10.29 -12.19
CA ALA A 126 -4.81 -11.62 -12.11
C ALA A 126 -5.76 -12.60 -11.41
N LEU A 127 -5.90 -13.80 -12.00
CA LEU A 127 -6.63 -14.91 -11.41
C LEU A 127 -5.64 -15.85 -10.70
N MET A 128 -5.86 -16.07 -9.41
CA MET A 128 -5.04 -16.97 -8.60
C MET A 128 -5.37 -18.44 -8.90
N PRO A 129 -4.46 -19.40 -8.63
CA PRO A 129 -4.74 -20.83 -8.79
C PRO A 129 -5.96 -21.32 -8.00
N SER A 130 -6.36 -20.61 -6.95
CA SER A 130 -7.59 -20.84 -6.18
C SER A 130 -8.88 -20.59 -6.97
N GLY A 131 -8.79 -19.90 -8.12
CA GLY A 131 -9.92 -19.48 -8.95
C GLY A 131 -10.54 -18.15 -8.51
N PHE A 132 -9.88 -17.41 -7.62
CA PHE A 132 -10.30 -16.09 -7.15
C PHE A 132 -9.36 -14.99 -7.65
N PRO A 133 -9.83 -13.73 -7.73
CA PRO A 133 -8.94 -12.62 -8.05
C PRO A 133 -7.83 -12.49 -7.02
N ARG A 134 -6.66 -12.05 -7.49
CA ARG A 134 -5.61 -11.53 -6.62
C ARG A 134 -6.15 -10.32 -5.85
N GLN A 135 -5.99 -10.32 -4.54
CA GLN A 135 -6.43 -9.21 -3.69
C GLN A 135 -5.38 -8.10 -3.62
N ALA A 136 -5.85 -6.87 -3.48
CA ALA A 136 -4.98 -5.72 -3.22
C ALA A 136 -4.23 -5.92 -1.90
N SER A 137 -2.94 -5.60 -1.92
CA SER A 137 -2.01 -6.00 -0.87
C SER A 137 -1.90 -5.07 0.32
N ASN A 138 -2.14 -3.79 0.08
CA ASN A 138 -1.99 -2.70 1.03
C ASN A 138 -3.38 -2.09 1.29
N PHE A 139 -3.41 -0.94 1.95
CA PHE A 139 -4.63 -0.14 1.94
C PHE A 139 -5.02 0.19 0.49
N VAL A 140 -6.32 0.18 0.22
CA VAL A 140 -6.88 0.70 -1.03
C VAL A 140 -7.34 2.13 -0.75
N GLU A 141 -6.97 3.08 -1.60
CA GLU A 141 -7.54 4.42 -1.53
C GLU A 141 -8.87 4.48 -2.28
N VAL A 142 -9.96 4.70 -1.54
CA VAL A 142 -11.29 4.93 -2.10
C VAL A 142 -11.66 6.39 -1.88
N GLY A 143 -11.79 7.17 -2.95
CA GLY A 143 -12.07 8.60 -2.85
C GLY A 143 -11.00 9.39 -2.07
N GLY A 144 -9.74 8.95 -2.11
CA GLY A 144 -8.63 9.55 -1.37
C GLY A 144 -8.53 9.14 0.11
N VAL A 145 -9.36 8.19 0.55
CA VAL A 145 -9.35 7.64 1.92
C VAL A 145 -8.71 6.26 1.92
N ARG A 146 -7.72 6.04 2.78
CA ARG A 146 -7.07 4.73 2.96
C ARG A 146 -8.02 3.75 3.67
N THR A 147 -8.28 2.60 3.07
CA THR A 147 -9.21 1.59 3.57
C THR A 147 -8.63 0.18 3.52
N MET A 148 -9.14 -0.73 4.36
CA MET A 148 -8.68 -2.13 4.40
C MET A 148 -9.87 -3.08 4.47
N PHE A 149 -10.26 -3.61 3.32
CA PHE A 149 -11.24 -4.68 3.15
C PHE A 149 -10.95 -5.43 1.84
N SER A 150 -11.45 -6.66 1.71
CA SER A 150 -11.15 -7.50 0.54
C SER A 150 -11.67 -6.87 -0.76
N MET A 151 -10.74 -6.54 -1.65
CA MET A 151 -11.01 -6.02 -2.99
C MET A 151 -9.98 -6.62 -3.97
N PRO A 152 -10.38 -6.93 -5.22
CA PRO A 152 -9.45 -7.34 -6.26
C PRO A 152 -8.43 -6.24 -6.54
N GLU A 153 -7.20 -6.64 -6.83
CA GLU A 153 -6.23 -5.74 -7.46
C GLU A 153 -6.63 -5.60 -8.93
N VAL A 154 -7.16 -4.44 -9.29
CA VAL A 154 -7.64 -4.10 -10.64
C VAL A 154 -6.79 -2.98 -11.21
N LEU A 155 -6.19 -3.21 -12.37
CA LEU A 155 -5.59 -2.16 -13.18
C LEU A 155 -6.59 -1.72 -14.26
N SER A 156 -7.11 -0.51 -14.14
CA SER A 156 -7.98 0.07 -15.17
C SER A 156 -7.17 0.93 -16.13
N ILE A 157 -7.25 0.64 -17.42
CA ILE A 157 -6.65 1.44 -18.49
C ILE A 157 -7.75 2.14 -19.32
N GLY A 158 -7.48 3.36 -19.77
CA GLY A 158 -8.38 4.18 -20.61
C GLY A 158 -8.49 3.70 -22.05
N LEU A 159 -8.73 2.40 -22.24
CA LEU A 159 -8.86 1.74 -23.53
C LEU A 159 -10.21 1.01 -23.56
N GLY A 160 -11.04 1.28 -24.55
CA GLY A 160 -12.27 0.56 -24.79
C GLY A 160 -12.71 0.78 -26.24
N GLY A 161 -13.90 0.32 -26.63
CA GLY A 161 -14.41 0.51 -28.00
C GLY A 161 -14.66 1.98 -28.39
N GLY A 162 -14.91 2.86 -27.41
CA GLY A 162 -15.13 4.28 -27.63
C GLY A 162 -13.94 5.19 -27.34
N SER A 163 -12.76 4.63 -27.03
CA SER A 163 -11.56 5.44 -26.81
C SER A 163 -11.25 6.27 -28.05
N ILE A 164 -11.02 7.57 -27.84
CA ILE A 164 -10.80 8.52 -28.93
C ILE A 164 -9.41 8.30 -29.53
N VAL A 165 -9.34 8.26 -30.86
CA VAL A 165 -8.09 8.14 -31.62
C VAL A 165 -7.77 9.50 -32.22
N ARG A 166 -6.59 10.02 -31.88
CA ARG A 166 -6.10 11.31 -32.39
C ARG A 166 -4.88 11.11 -33.25
N GLN A 167 -4.78 11.92 -34.29
CA GLN A 167 -3.59 12.03 -35.12
C GLN A 167 -3.05 13.46 -35.02
N ASP A 168 -1.81 13.60 -34.55
CA ASP A 168 -1.05 14.85 -34.57
C ASP A 168 0.20 14.65 -35.44
N GLY A 169 0.13 15.13 -36.68
CA GLY A 169 1.16 14.87 -37.69
C GLY A 169 1.33 13.36 -37.96
N THR A 170 2.50 12.81 -37.59
CA THR A 170 2.84 11.39 -37.72
C THR A 170 2.60 10.57 -36.44
N TYR A 171 2.11 11.19 -35.38
CA TYR A 171 1.88 10.53 -34.10
C TYR A 171 0.39 10.22 -33.92
N VAL A 172 0.08 8.96 -33.59
CA VAL A 172 -1.28 8.51 -33.26
C VAL A 172 -1.35 8.16 -31.78
N SER A 173 -2.38 8.66 -31.10
CA SER A 173 -2.67 8.34 -29.70
C SER A 173 -4.08 7.79 -29.55
N VAL A 174 -4.28 6.94 -28.54
CA VAL A 174 -5.55 6.27 -28.23
C VAL A 174 -5.90 6.52 -26.78
N GLY A 175 -7.07 7.10 -26.52
CA GLY A 175 -7.52 7.46 -25.18
C GLY A 175 -6.69 8.59 -24.53
N PRO A 176 -6.74 8.74 -23.20
CA PRO A 176 -7.52 7.94 -22.24
C PRO A 176 -9.02 8.27 -22.23
N ASP A 177 -9.42 9.35 -22.88
CA ASP A 177 -10.81 9.76 -22.97
C ASP A 177 -11.58 8.97 -24.03
N SER A 178 -12.89 8.89 -23.83
CA SER A 178 -13.80 8.06 -24.61
C SER A 178 -15.14 8.75 -24.80
N VAL A 179 -15.81 8.44 -25.91
CA VAL A 179 -17.19 8.87 -26.16
C VAL A 179 -18.21 8.11 -25.30
N GLY A 180 -17.79 7.05 -24.59
CA GLY A 180 -18.60 6.32 -23.62
C GLY A 180 -19.92 5.79 -24.21
N HIS A 181 -21.03 6.03 -23.52
CA HIS A 181 -22.36 5.61 -23.98
C HIS A 181 -22.83 6.32 -25.27
N TYR A 182 -22.14 7.39 -25.70
CA TYR A 182 -22.43 8.07 -26.96
C TYR A 182 -21.77 7.42 -28.18
N LEU A 183 -21.12 6.27 -28.03
CA LEU A 183 -20.42 5.56 -29.11
C LEU A 183 -21.25 5.46 -30.40
N THR A 184 -22.50 5.01 -30.30
CA THR A 184 -23.41 4.82 -31.44
C THR A 184 -23.89 6.12 -32.10
N SER A 185 -23.58 7.27 -31.52
CA SER A 185 -23.93 8.60 -32.05
C SER A 185 -22.72 9.44 -32.46
N LYS A 186 -21.55 9.20 -31.84
CA LYS A 186 -20.35 10.02 -32.00
C LYS A 186 -19.24 9.37 -32.84
N ALA A 187 -19.17 8.03 -32.87
CA ALA A 187 -18.18 7.36 -33.70
C ALA A 187 -18.51 7.49 -35.20
N LYS A 188 -17.48 7.58 -36.04
CA LYS A 188 -17.61 7.78 -37.49
C LYS A 188 -18.41 6.67 -38.16
N VAL A 189 -18.19 5.42 -37.77
CA VAL A 189 -18.86 4.24 -38.33
C VAL A 189 -20.38 4.26 -38.12
N PHE A 190 -20.88 5.02 -37.14
CA PHE A 190 -22.31 5.26 -36.94
C PHE A 190 -22.81 6.59 -37.54
N GLY A 191 -21.93 7.42 -38.09
CA GLY A 191 -22.26 8.73 -38.69
C GLY A 191 -21.93 9.93 -37.81
N GLY A 192 -21.17 9.75 -36.72
CA GLY A 192 -20.63 10.84 -35.93
C GLY A 192 -19.35 11.44 -36.51
N ASP A 193 -18.74 12.35 -35.75
CA ASP A 193 -17.59 13.18 -36.14
C ASP A 193 -16.27 12.78 -35.45
N THR A 194 -16.32 11.83 -34.52
CA THR A 194 -15.19 11.47 -33.66
C THR A 194 -14.60 10.14 -34.11
N LEU A 195 -13.28 10.09 -34.34
CA LEU A 195 -12.58 8.84 -34.63
C LEU A 195 -12.33 8.06 -33.33
N THR A 196 -12.74 6.81 -33.29
CA THR A 196 -12.68 5.92 -32.12
C THR A 196 -11.95 4.61 -32.44
N THR A 197 -11.62 3.83 -31.42
CA THR A 197 -11.03 2.49 -31.61
C THR A 197 -11.97 1.53 -32.35
N THR A 198 -13.29 1.58 -32.14
CA THR A 198 -14.25 0.81 -32.97
C THR A 198 -14.13 1.18 -34.45
N ASP A 199 -13.94 2.47 -34.77
CA ASP A 199 -13.72 2.90 -36.16
C ASP A 199 -12.44 2.29 -36.75
N ILE A 200 -11.35 2.24 -35.98
CA ILE A 200 -10.08 1.62 -36.38
C ILE A 200 -10.24 0.12 -36.61
N VAL A 201 -10.96 -0.60 -35.73
CA VAL A 201 -11.23 -2.04 -35.88
C VAL A 201 -11.99 -2.33 -37.17
N VAL A 202 -13.01 -1.53 -37.47
CA VAL A 202 -13.80 -1.66 -38.72
C VAL A 202 -12.96 -1.28 -39.94
N ALA A 203 -12.19 -0.19 -39.87
CA ALA A 203 -11.30 0.23 -40.96
C ALA A 203 -10.18 -0.80 -41.23
N ALA A 204 -9.70 -1.51 -40.21
CA ALA A 204 -8.76 -2.61 -40.31
C ALA A 204 -9.38 -3.91 -40.88
N GLY A 205 -10.70 -3.94 -41.09
CA GLY A 205 -11.43 -5.11 -41.58
C GLY A 205 -11.52 -6.25 -40.57
N LYS A 206 -11.36 -5.97 -39.27
CA LYS A 206 -11.34 -6.99 -38.21
C LYS A 206 -12.74 -7.33 -37.70
N GLU A 207 -13.68 -6.40 -37.74
CA GLU A 207 -15.08 -6.61 -37.35
C GLU A 207 -16.07 -5.88 -38.28
N GLN A 208 -17.32 -6.35 -38.28
CA GLN A 208 -18.42 -5.75 -39.05
C GLN A 208 -19.42 -5.05 -38.11
N ILE A 209 -19.14 -3.80 -37.78
CA ILE A 209 -19.97 -2.97 -36.89
C ILE A 209 -20.28 -1.65 -37.60
N GLY A 210 -21.54 -1.20 -37.54
CA GLY A 210 -21.97 0.04 -38.20
C GLY A 210 -21.80 0.02 -39.73
N ASP A 211 -21.51 1.17 -40.33
CA ASP A 211 -21.33 1.35 -41.76
C ASP A 211 -19.85 1.59 -42.11
N ALA A 212 -19.19 0.56 -42.63
CA ALA A 212 -17.77 0.59 -43.00
C ALA A 212 -17.43 1.64 -44.06
N SER A 213 -18.39 2.11 -44.87
CA SER A 213 -18.14 3.15 -45.86
C SER A 213 -17.79 4.51 -45.23
N LYS A 214 -18.20 4.73 -43.97
CA LYS A 214 -17.98 5.98 -43.23
C LYS A 214 -16.58 6.10 -42.61
N VAL A 215 -15.80 5.02 -42.65
CA VAL A 215 -14.40 5.01 -42.18
C VAL A 215 -13.40 4.78 -43.31
N ALA A 216 -13.86 4.84 -44.56
CA ALA A 216 -13.00 4.67 -45.75
C ALA A 216 -11.98 5.81 -45.94
N ASP A 217 -12.18 6.95 -45.25
CA ASP A 217 -11.25 8.08 -45.26
C ASP A 217 -10.09 7.93 -44.26
N VAL A 218 -10.13 6.93 -43.38
CA VAL A 218 -9.05 6.65 -42.42
C VAL A 218 -7.86 6.05 -43.17
N THR A 219 -6.69 6.69 -43.05
CA THR A 219 -5.50 6.26 -43.78
C THR A 219 -4.92 4.96 -43.23
N GLN A 220 -4.27 4.18 -44.10
CA GLN A 220 -3.58 2.94 -43.71
C GLN A 220 -2.54 3.18 -42.60
N GLN A 221 -1.81 4.30 -42.67
CA GLN A 221 -0.85 4.68 -41.65
C GLN A 221 -1.51 4.87 -40.27
N THR A 222 -2.64 5.60 -40.24
CA THR A 222 -3.41 5.83 -39.01
C THR A 222 -3.89 4.51 -38.39
N ILE A 223 -4.33 3.55 -39.23
CA ILE A 223 -4.77 2.22 -38.78
C ILE A 223 -3.61 1.45 -38.16
N GLU A 224 -2.44 1.42 -38.81
CA GLU A 224 -1.26 0.70 -38.33
C GLU A 224 -0.71 1.28 -37.02
N ASP A 225 -0.65 2.61 -36.91
CA ASP A 225 -0.14 3.26 -35.70
C ASP A 225 -1.14 3.16 -34.54
N ALA A 226 -2.44 3.26 -34.80
CA ALA A 226 -3.47 3.02 -33.78
C ALA A 226 -3.44 1.57 -33.26
N ARG A 227 -3.27 0.58 -34.15
CA ARG A 227 -3.10 -0.83 -33.77
C ARG A 227 -1.91 -1.03 -32.85
N LYS A 228 -0.73 -0.52 -33.24
CA LYS A 228 0.47 -0.55 -32.39
C LYS A 228 0.24 0.11 -31.04
N ALA A 229 -0.44 1.25 -31.01
CA ALA A 229 -0.75 1.95 -29.75
C ALA A 229 -1.68 1.11 -28.84
N ILE A 230 -2.70 0.45 -29.40
CA ILE A 230 -3.62 -0.44 -28.68
C ILE A 230 -2.87 -1.65 -28.11
N THR A 231 -2.11 -2.36 -28.95
CA THR A 231 -1.31 -3.52 -28.53
C THR A 231 -0.33 -3.14 -27.43
N LYS A 232 0.33 -1.98 -27.56
CA LYS A 232 1.23 -1.45 -26.53
C LYS A 232 0.49 -1.22 -25.22
N LEU A 233 -0.70 -0.60 -25.22
CA LEU A 233 -1.50 -0.39 -24.01
C LEU A 233 -1.89 -1.71 -23.33
N LEU A 234 -2.28 -2.72 -24.11
CA LEU A 234 -2.64 -4.05 -23.59
C LEU A 234 -1.42 -4.80 -23.02
N ASN A 235 -0.30 -4.87 -23.75
CA ASN A 235 0.95 -5.49 -23.28
C ASN A 235 1.42 -4.86 -21.96
N ARG A 236 1.42 -3.52 -21.89
CA ARG A 236 1.77 -2.78 -20.67
C ARG A 236 0.89 -3.18 -19.48
N GLY A 237 -0.42 -3.26 -19.71
CA GLY A 237 -1.38 -3.66 -18.69
C GLY A 237 -1.19 -5.10 -18.21
N ILE A 238 -0.92 -6.02 -19.13
CA ILE A 238 -0.60 -7.43 -18.86
C ILE A 238 0.66 -7.55 -18.00
N GLU A 239 1.75 -6.92 -18.40
CA GLU A 239 3.01 -6.96 -17.64
C GLU A 239 2.83 -6.42 -16.22
N SER A 240 2.04 -5.35 -16.07
CA SER A 240 1.78 -4.71 -14.78
C SER A 240 1.06 -5.65 -13.81
N MET A 241 0.22 -6.54 -14.33
CA MET A 241 -0.58 -7.47 -13.53
C MET A 241 0.02 -8.88 -13.43
N LYS A 242 1.19 -9.15 -14.02
CA LYS A 242 1.88 -10.44 -13.84
C LYS A 242 2.25 -10.71 -12.38
N VAL A 243 1.93 -11.91 -11.88
CA VAL A 243 2.06 -12.36 -10.49
C VAL A 243 3.03 -13.52 -10.30
N SER A 244 3.59 -14.04 -11.39
CA SER A 244 4.72 -14.97 -11.40
C SER A 244 5.49 -14.84 -12.72
N SER A 245 6.64 -15.51 -12.82
CA SER A 245 7.38 -15.67 -14.08
C SER A 245 6.82 -16.78 -14.96
N LEU A 246 5.69 -17.39 -14.56
CA LEU A 246 5.05 -18.45 -15.31
C LEU A 246 4.48 -17.91 -16.64
N PRO A 247 4.36 -18.76 -17.68
CA PRO A 247 3.68 -18.40 -18.92
C PRO A 247 2.29 -17.82 -18.65
N VAL A 248 1.92 -16.76 -19.38
CA VAL A 248 0.63 -16.08 -19.19
C VAL A 248 -0.39 -16.55 -20.22
N THR A 249 -1.55 -16.98 -19.74
CA THR A 249 -2.78 -17.06 -20.52
C THR A 249 -3.62 -15.81 -20.27
N VAL A 250 -4.05 -15.12 -21.33
CA VAL A 250 -4.96 -13.97 -21.24
C VAL A 250 -6.37 -14.40 -21.64
N LEU A 251 -7.36 -14.08 -20.81
CA LEU A 251 -8.77 -14.17 -21.14
C LEU A 251 -9.30 -12.76 -21.46
N LEU A 252 -9.76 -12.56 -22.69
CA LEU A 252 -10.36 -11.29 -23.11
C LEU A 252 -11.88 -11.41 -23.03
N VAL A 253 -12.49 -10.52 -22.25
CA VAL A 253 -13.94 -10.44 -22.07
C VAL A 253 -14.47 -9.02 -22.22
N GLY A 254 -15.78 -8.86 -22.17
CA GLY A 254 -16.46 -7.59 -22.41
C GLY A 254 -16.76 -7.35 -23.89
N GLY A 255 -17.73 -6.47 -24.16
CA GLY A 255 -18.17 -6.17 -25.53
C GLY A 255 -17.14 -5.36 -26.33
N GLY A 256 -16.17 -4.73 -25.66
CA GLY A 256 -15.07 -4.00 -26.28
C GLY A 256 -13.86 -4.88 -26.63
N SER A 257 -13.91 -6.20 -26.40
CA SER A 257 -12.80 -7.11 -26.69
C SER A 257 -12.36 -7.09 -28.17
N ILE A 258 -13.23 -6.58 -29.06
CA ILE A 258 -12.96 -6.31 -30.48
C ILE A 258 -11.72 -5.45 -30.74
N VAL A 259 -11.23 -4.70 -29.75
CA VAL A 259 -10.00 -3.89 -29.90
C VAL A 259 -8.73 -4.74 -29.94
N TYR A 260 -8.79 -6.02 -29.55
CA TYR A 260 -7.71 -6.97 -29.74
C TYR A 260 -7.59 -7.35 -31.21
N MET A 261 -6.59 -6.79 -31.90
CA MET A 261 -6.39 -6.96 -33.34
C MET A 261 -5.11 -7.72 -33.71
N ASP A 262 -4.15 -7.79 -32.79
CA ASP A 262 -2.78 -8.23 -32.96
C ASP A 262 -2.32 -9.07 -31.76
N ASP A 263 -1.36 -9.97 -31.98
CA ASP A 263 -0.81 -10.83 -30.91
C ASP A 263 -0.16 -10.01 -29.80
N LEU A 264 -0.29 -10.50 -28.56
CA LEU A 264 0.23 -9.85 -27.36
C LEU A 264 1.57 -10.46 -26.98
N GLU A 265 2.53 -9.61 -26.60
CA GLU A 265 3.87 -10.05 -26.25
C GLU A 265 3.88 -10.70 -24.85
N GLY A 266 4.69 -11.74 -24.67
CA GLY A 266 4.79 -12.44 -23.38
C GLY A 266 3.53 -13.23 -22.97
N VAL A 267 2.56 -13.39 -23.88
CA VAL A 267 1.33 -14.17 -23.70
C VAL A 267 1.46 -15.49 -24.48
N GLU A 268 1.36 -16.62 -23.79
CA GLU A 268 1.42 -17.96 -24.39
C GLU A 268 0.13 -18.30 -25.15
N GLU A 269 -1.02 -17.92 -24.57
CA GLU A 269 -2.34 -18.20 -25.13
C GLU A 269 -3.26 -17.02 -24.83
N CYS A 270 -3.88 -16.44 -25.86
CA CYS A 270 -4.96 -15.47 -25.70
C CYS A 270 -6.29 -16.15 -26.07
N ILE A 271 -7.26 -16.11 -25.17
CA ILE A 271 -8.55 -16.78 -25.33
C ILE A 271 -9.65 -15.72 -25.25
N ILE A 272 -10.48 -15.64 -26.28
CA ILE A 272 -11.78 -14.95 -26.23
C ILE A 272 -12.83 -16.05 -25.99
N PRO A 273 -13.39 -16.19 -24.78
CA PRO A 273 -14.35 -17.25 -24.50
C PRO A 273 -15.66 -17.08 -25.28
N PRO A 274 -16.44 -18.16 -25.49
CA PRO A 274 -17.80 -18.00 -25.99
C PRO A 274 -18.62 -17.13 -25.02
N HIS A 275 -19.48 -16.26 -25.54
CA HIS A 275 -20.28 -15.32 -24.74
C HIS A 275 -19.44 -14.39 -23.83
N HIS A 276 -18.24 -14.01 -24.29
CA HIS A 276 -17.32 -13.13 -23.56
C HIS A 276 -17.94 -11.78 -23.17
N ASP A 277 -18.89 -11.28 -23.96
CA ASP A 277 -19.67 -10.06 -23.73
C ASP A 277 -20.58 -10.15 -22.50
N SER A 278 -20.92 -11.37 -22.08
CA SER A 278 -21.77 -11.67 -20.93
C SER A 278 -20.99 -12.20 -19.72
N ALA A 279 -19.65 -12.15 -19.73
CA ALA A 279 -18.80 -12.73 -18.69
C ALA A 279 -19.15 -12.24 -17.28
N ASN A 280 -19.48 -10.95 -17.12
CA ASN A 280 -19.89 -10.38 -15.84
C ASN A 280 -21.13 -11.09 -15.26
N ALA A 281 -22.19 -11.23 -16.08
CA ALA A 281 -23.43 -11.88 -15.65
C ALA A 281 -23.21 -13.37 -15.34
N VAL A 282 -22.37 -14.04 -16.14
CA VAL A 282 -22.02 -15.46 -15.90
C VAL A 282 -21.26 -15.60 -14.58
N GLY A 283 -20.28 -14.74 -14.31
CA GLY A 283 -19.52 -14.76 -13.06
C GLY A 283 -20.40 -14.58 -11.84
N ALA A 284 -21.35 -13.64 -11.92
CA ALA A 284 -22.34 -13.45 -10.86
C ALA A 284 -23.21 -14.70 -10.63
N ALA A 285 -23.61 -15.39 -11.70
CA ALA A 285 -24.45 -16.58 -11.63
C ALA A 285 -23.72 -17.82 -11.07
N ILE A 286 -22.40 -17.90 -11.20
CA ILE A 286 -21.59 -19.06 -10.73
C ILE A 286 -20.85 -18.78 -9.41
N ALA A 287 -20.99 -17.58 -8.86
CA ALA A 287 -20.25 -17.16 -7.68
C ALA A 287 -20.46 -18.12 -6.50
N LYS A 288 -19.41 -18.28 -5.69
CA LYS A 288 -19.35 -19.27 -4.61
C LYS A 288 -19.63 -18.62 -3.26
N VAL A 289 -20.11 -19.40 -2.31
CA VAL A 289 -20.24 -18.97 -0.92
C VAL A 289 -18.91 -19.24 -0.20
N ALA A 290 -18.50 -18.33 0.69
CA ALA A 290 -17.26 -18.46 1.44
C ALA A 290 -17.42 -18.32 2.96
N GLY A 291 -16.63 -19.10 3.69
CA GLY A 291 -16.37 -18.96 5.12
C GLY A 291 -14.91 -18.60 5.34
N THR A 292 -14.64 -17.57 6.13
CA THR A 292 -13.28 -17.09 6.40
C THR A 292 -13.06 -16.99 7.89
N VAL A 293 -11.97 -17.58 8.36
CA VAL A 293 -11.52 -17.50 9.75
C VAL A 293 -10.17 -16.80 9.79
N ASP A 294 -10.04 -15.80 10.66
CA ASP A 294 -8.82 -15.04 10.91
C ASP A 294 -8.58 -15.02 12.42
N VAL A 295 -7.55 -15.73 12.87
CA VAL A 295 -7.26 -15.97 14.29
C VAL A 295 -5.76 -15.85 14.58
N ILE A 296 -5.42 -15.52 15.82
CA ILE A 296 -4.03 -15.56 16.30
C ILE A 296 -3.88 -16.77 17.22
N GLU A 297 -2.95 -17.66 16.87
CA GLU A 297 -2.67 -18.89 17.61
C GLU A 297 -1.24 -18.90 18.14
N ILE A 298 -1.08 -19.29 19.41
CA ILE A 298 0.24 -19.52 20.01
C ILE A 298 0.65 -20.97 19.71
N LEU A 299 1.62 -21.15 18.81
CA LEU A 299 2.05 -22.47 18.35
C LEU A 299 3.10 -23.13 19.26
N ALA A 300 3.71 -22.39 20.20
CA ALA A 300 4.64 -22.98 21.15
C ALA A 300 4.00 -24.12 21.96
N GLY A 301 4.59 -25.31 21.87
CA GLY A 301 4.11 -26.51 22.57
C GLY A 301 2.86 -27.16 21.97
N LYS A 302 2.34 -26.66 20.84
CA LYS A 302 1.23 -27.28 20.09
C LYS A 302 1.74 -27.97 18.83
N ASP A 303 1.00 -28.96 18.32
CA ASP A 303 1.19 -29.46 16.95
C ASP A 303 0.53 -28.49 15.96
N GLU A 304 1.35 -27.84 15.13
CA GLU A 304 0.89 -26.89 14.12
C GLU A 304 -0.13 -27.51 13.15
N LYS A 305 0.01 -28.80 12.82
CA LYS A 305 -0.91 -29.49 11.91
C LYS A 305 -2.30 -29.64 12.52
N GLU A 306 -2.38 -29.91 13.82
CA GLU A 306 -3.67 -30.03 14.52
C GLU A 306 -4.36 -28.68 14.61
N VAL A 307 -3.62 -27.61 14.93
CA VAL A 307 -4.14 -26.24 14.99
C VAL A 307 -4.68 -25.82 13.63
N LEU A 308 -3.92 -26.03 12.55
CA LEU A 308 -4.37 -25.70 11.20
C LEU A 308 -5.66 -26.44 10.83
N LYS A 309 -5.74 -27.74 11.12
CA LYS A 309 -6.93 -28.54 10.85
C LYS A 309 -8.18 -28.02 11.60
N GLN A 310 -8.01 -27.52 12.82
CA GLN A 310 -9.12 -26.92 13.58
C GLN A 310 -9.63 -25.64 12.90
N VAL A 311 -8.71 -24.76 12.48
CA VAL A 311 -9.07 -23.51 11.78
C VAL A 311 -9.69 -23.80 10.41
N GLU A 312 -9.18 -24.80 9.68
CA GLU A 312 -9.76 -25.27 8.41
C GLU A 312 -11.20 -25.74 8.61
N THR A 313 -11.45 -26.55 9.64
CA THR A 313 -12.80 -27.06 9.96
C THR A 313 -13.75 -25.91 10.26
N ALA A 314 -13.31 -24.93 11.07
CA ALA A 314 -14.12 -23.76 11.38
C ALA A 314 -14.46 -22.91 10.14
N ALA A 315 -13.53 -22.77 9.20
CA ALA A 315 -13.77 -22.07 7.93
C ALA A 315 -14.79 -22.82 7.06
N VAL A 316 -14.68 -24.15 6.98
CA VAL A 316 -15.64 -25.01 6.26
C VAL A 316 -17.04 -24.90 6.87
N ASP A 317 -17.16 -25.02 8.18
CA ASP A 317 -18.45 -24.93 8.87
C ASP A 317 -19.11 -23.56 8.67
N MET A 318 -18.32 -22.49 8.69
CA MET A 318 -18.80 -21.13 8.40
C MET A 318 -19.29 -20.98 6.95
N ALA A 319 -18.62 -21.60 5.97
CA ALA A 319 -19.07 -21.59 4.58
C ALA A 319 -20.43 -22.30 4.45
N ILE A 320 -20.58 -23.46 5.09
CA ILE A 320 -21.83 -24.24 5.09
C ILE A 320 -22.96 -23.44 5.75
N GLN A 321 -22.69 -22.79 6.89
CA GLN A 321 -23.67 -21.95 7.58
C GLN A 321 -24.19 -20.80 6.72
N ARG A 322 -23.34 -20.27 5.81
CA ARG A 322 -23.70 -19.20 4.86
C ARG A 322 -24.40 -19.70 3.60
N GLY A 323 -24.70 -21.00 3.51
CA GLY A 323 -25.43 -21.59 2.38
C GLY A 323 -24.57 -22.36 1.38
N ALA A 324 -23.29 -22.62 1.68
CA ALA A 324 -22.48 -23.48 0.83
C ALA A 324 -22.94 -24.95 0.91
N ASP A 325 -22.96 -25.64 -0.22
CA ASP A 325 -23.16 -27.08 -0.29
C ASP A 325 -21.93 -27.81 0.28
N ARG A 326 -22.16 -28.55 1.39
CA ARG A 326 -21.16 -29.29 2.17
C ARG A 326 -20.24 -30.14 1.29
N ASP A 327 -20.80 -30.81 0.29
CA ASP A 327 -20.04 -31.77 -0.54
C ASP A 327 -19.14 -31.06 -1.56
N THR A 328 -19.30 -29.75 -1.71
CA THR A 328 -18.52 -28.92 -2.64
C THR A 328 -17.52 -28.00 -1.96
N VAL A 329 -17.53 -27.93 -0.62
CA VAL A 329 -16.65 -27.02 0.12
C VAL A 329 -15.21 -27.52 0.06
N LYS A 330 -14.30 -26.60 -0.29
CA LYS A 330 -12.85 -26.84 -0.27
C LYS A 330 -12.12 -25.64 0.33
N ILE A 331 -10.93 -25.87 0.85
CA ILE A 331 -10.03 -24.79 1.27
C ILE A 331 -9.49 -24.10 0.02
N ALA A 332 -9.73 -22.80 -0.09
CA ALA A 332 -9.27 -21.96 -1.20
C ALA A 332 -7.94 -21.26 -0.89
N GLU A 333 -7.74 -20.90 0.37
CA GLU A 333 -6.59 -20.08 0.80
C GLU A 333 -6.22 -20.39 2.24
N ILE A 334 -4.92 -20.45 2.51
CA ILE A 334 -4.32 -20.54 3.84
C ILE A 334 -3.16 -19.55 3.89
N GLU A 335 -3.24 -18.57 4.77
CA GLU A 335 -2.18 -17.61 5.04
C GLU A 335 -1.71 -17.73 6.49
N LYS A 336 -0.39 -17.74 6.69
CA LYS A 336 0.25 -17.84 8.01
C LYS A 336 1.25 -16.70 8.16
N LEU A 337 1.01 -15.82 9.13
CA LEU A 337 1.84 -14.66 9.41
C LEU A 337 2.33 -14.71 10.86
N PRO A 338 3.59 -15.09 11.10
CA PRO A 338 4.17 -15.05 12.44
C PRO A 338 4.20 -13.62 12.99
N LEU A 339 3.84 -13.43 14.25
CA LEU A 339 3.90 -12.13 14.92
C LEU A 339 5.35 -11.79 15.32
N GLN A 340 5.70 -10.51 15.19
CA GLN A 340 7.03 -10.00 15.54
C GLN A 340 7.20 -9.88 17.06
N TYR A 341 8.45 -9.81 17.53
CA TYR A 341 8.85 -9.65 18.96
C TYR A 341 8.49 -10.80 19.91
N VAL A 342 7.64 -11.74 19.52
CA VAL A 342 7.21 -12.85 20.37
C VAL A 342 8.01 -14.12 20.13
N THR A 343 8.44 -14.78 21.22
CA THR A 343 9.23 -16.03 21.18
C THR A 343 8.37 -17.29 21.25
N ASN A 344 7.09 -17.16 21.58
CA ASN A 344 6.13 -18.25 21.72
C ASN A 344 5.51 -18.71 20.38
N LYS A 345 6.09 -18.30 19.24
CA LYS A 345 5.59 -18.62 17.90
C LYS A 345 4.11 -18.27 17.72
N ALA A 346 3.67 -17.12 18.24
CA ALA A 346 2.32 -16.65 17.94
C ALA A 346 2.21 -16.33 16.45
N THR A 347 1.23 -16.92 15.79
CA THR A 347 1.04 -16.86 14.33
C THR A 347 -0.40 -16.50 14.06
N ARG A 348 -0.61 -15.45 13.26
CA ARG A 348 -1.91 -15.16 12.67
C ARG A 348 -2.16 -16.15 11.54
N ILE A 349 -3.27 -16.86 11.62
CA ILE A 349 -3.69 -17.87 10.65
C ILE A 349 -5.00 -17.37 10.02
N MET A 350 -5.00 -17.21 8.70
CA MET A 350 -6.20 -16.87 7.94
C MET A 350 -6.52 -18.01 6.97
N ILE A 351 -7.73 -18.55 7.03
CA ILE A 351 -8.17 -19.64 6.16
C ILE A 351 -9.51 -19.29 5.55
N LYS A 352 -9.62 -19.47 4.23
CA LYS A 352 -10.85 -19.28 3.46
C LYS A 352 -11.29 -20.61 2.86
N ALA A 353 -12.50 -21.03 3.18
CA ALA A 353 -13.18 -22.18 2.57
C ALA A 353 -14.29 -21.68 1.64
N VAL A 354 -14.50 -22.37 0.51
CA VAL A 354 -15.44 -21.96 -0.53
C VAL A 354 -16.23 -23.15 -1.06
N GLY A 355 -17.51 -22.98 -1.33
CA GLY A 355 -18.38 -24.01 -1.92
C GLY A 355 -19.43 -23.40 -2.85
N LYS A 356 -20.08 -24.25 -3.65
CA LYS A 356 -21.22 -23.82 -4.48
C LYS A 356 -22.39 -23.46 -3.58
N LEU A 357 -23.19 -22.48 -4.01
CA LEU A 357 -24.44 -22.18 -3.32
C LEU A 357 -25.37 -23.40 -3.39
N ARG A 358 -25.84 -23.87 -2.23
CA ARG A 358 -26.87 -24.90 -2.15
C ARG A 358 -28.20 -24.31 -2.61
N VAL A 359 -29.00 -25.07 -3.34
CA VAL A 359 -30.39 -24.66 -3.64
C VAL A 359 -31.19 -24.68 -2.32
N PRO A 360 -31.68 -23.52 -1.83
CA PRO A 360 -32.49 -23.49 -0.61
C PRO A 360 -33.84 -24.19 -0.84
N THR A 361 -34.39 -24.80 0.20
CA THR A 361 -35.77 -25.31 0.15
C THR A 361 -36.77 -24.16 0.06
N GLU A 362 -38.01 -24.43 -0.38
CA GLU A 362 -39.04 -23.37 -0.44
C GLU A 362 -39.27 -22.70 0.91
N GLU A 363 -39.28 -23.48 2.00
CA GLU A 363 -39.40 -22.98 3.36
C GLU A 363 -38.21 -22.08 3.76
N GLU A 364 -36.98 -22.48 3.42
CA GLU A 364 -35.78 -21.69 3.71
C GLU A 364 -35.77 -20.37 2.93
N ALA A 365 -36.13 -20.41 1.65
CA ALA A 365 -36.24 -19.22 0.81
C ALA A 365 -37.33 -18.26 1.33
N GLU A 366 -38.43 -18.80 1.88
CA GLU A 366 -39.49 -17.99 2.50
C GLU A 366 -39.03 -17.34 3.82
N GLN A 367 -38.28 -18.07 4.65
CA GLN A 367 -37.66 -17.52 5.86
C GLN A 367 -36.63 -16.43 5.54
N GLU A 368 -35.82 -16.60 4.49
CA GLU A 368 -34.87 -15.57 4.04
C GLU A 368 -35.60 -14.32 3.53
N ARG A 369 -36.69 -14.49 2.77
CA ARG A 369 -37.54 -13.38 2.36
C ARG A 369 -38.17 -12.63 3.53
N ALA A 370 -38.58 -13.36 4.57
CA ALA A 370 -39.17 -12.77 5.77
C ALA A 370 -38.18 -11.95 6.61
N LYS A 371 -36.86 -12.19 6.47
CA LYS A 371 -35.81 -11.40 7.12
C LYS A 371 -35.56 -10.06 6.43
N LEU A 372 -36.02 -9.89 5.19
CA LEU A 372 -35.88 -8.62 4.47
C LEU A 372 -36.75 -7.56 5.14
N PRO A 373 -36.25 -6.33 5.31
CA PRO A 373 -36.99 -5.29 6.02
C PRO A 373 -38.36 -5.04 5.37
N ALA A 374 -39.43 -5.28 6.14
CA ALA A 374 -40.80 -5.07 5.71
C ALA A 374 -41.04 -3.59 5.37
N TYR A 375 -41.77 -3.34 4.29
CA TYR A 375 -42.21 -2.00 3.93
C TYR A 375 -43.22 -1.50 4.96
N THR A 376 -42.75 -0.73 5.95
CA THR A 376 -43.63 0.16 6.69
C THR A 376 -43.70 1.46 5.90
N ASN A 377 -44.91 1.80 5.45
CA ASN A 377 -45.26 3.15 5.01
C ASN A 377 -45.10 4.11 6.21
N GLY A 378 -43.85 4.42 6.55
CA GLY A 378 -43.52 5.46 7.51
C GLY A 378 -43.87 6.80 6.88
N THR A 379 -44.92 7.43 7.38
CA THR A 379 -45.44 8.74 6.99
C THR A 379 -44.50 9.91 7.35
N ASN A 380 -43.24 9.88 6.89
CA ASN A 380 -42.36 11.04 6.93
C ASN A 380 -41.81 11.30 5.52
N GLY A 381 -42.52 12.18 4.80
CA GLY A 381 -42.10 12.71 3.50
C GLY A 381 -42.82 12.08 2.32
N ALA A 382 -44.14 12.19 2.28
CA ALA A 382 -44.90 11.99 1.04
C ALA A 382 -44.43 12.98 -0.02
N ASN A 383 -43.52 12.54 -0.89
CA ASN A 383 -43.48 12.93 -2.28
C ASN A 383 -43.30 11.64 -3.09
N GLY A 384 -44.44 11.11 -3.53
CA GLY A 384 -44.47 9.99 -4.46
C GLY A 384 -43.69 10.36 -5.71
N HIS A 385 -42.62 9.62 -5.97
CA HIS A 385 -42.02 9.54 -7.29
C HIS A 385 -42.45 8.20 -7.88
N ASN A 386 -43.57 8.22 -8.60
CA ASN A 386 -43.93 7.15 -9.53
C ASN A 386 -42.78 6.99 -10.53
N GLY A 387 -42.36 5.75 -10.76
CA GLY A 387 -41.17 5.35 -11.51
C GLY A 387 -41.22 5.59 -13.03
N ASN A 388 -41.41 6.85 -13.45
CA ASN A 388 -41.20 7.31 -14.82
C ASN A 388 -40.26 8.54 -14.86
N GLY A 389 -39.26 8.58 -13.98
CA GLY A 389 -38.20 9.58 -14.06
C GLY A 389 -37.23 9.22 -15.17
N VAL A 390 -37.29 9.94 -16.29
CA VAL A 390 -36.15 10.12 -17.20
C VAL A 390 -34.93 10.41 -16.31
N GLU A 391 -33.82 9.68 -16.49
CA GLU A 391 -32.55 10.02 -15.83
C GLU A 391 -32.30 11.52 -16.07
N GLY A 392 -32.51 12.33 -15.02
CA GLY A 392 -32.20 13.74 -15.08
C GLY A 392 -30.71 13.88 -15.38
N GLU A 393 -30.36 14.90 -16.17
CA GLU A 393 -28.97 15.25 -16.44
C GLU A 393 -28.13 15.11 -15.17
N LYS A 394 -27.07 14.29 -15.25
CA LYS A 394 -26.06 14.19 -14.19
C LYS A 394 -25.72 15.62 -13.77
N ALA A 395 -26.17 16.01 -12.58
CA ALA A 395 -25.81 17.29 -12.01
C ALA A 395 -24.29 17.37 -12.09
N ALA A 396 -23.78 18.42 -12.75
CA ALA A 396 -22.35 18.70 -12.78
C ALA A 396 -21.85 18.60 -11.34
N ALA A 397 -20.84 17.75 -11.12
CA ALA A 397 -20.26 17.54 -9.79
C ALA A 397 -19.99 18.91 -9.19
N ALA A 398 -20.61 19.19 -8.03
CA ALA A 398 -20.48 20.48 -7.38
C ALA A 398 -19.00 20.83 -7.25
N GLU A 399 -18.62 22.05 -7.68
CA GLU A 399 -17.23 22.55 -7.69
C GLU A 399 -16.59 22.65 -6.29
N ASP A 400 -17.32 22.31 -5.23
CA ASP A 400 -16.80 22.33 -3.87
C ASP A 400 -16.20 20.96 -3.50
N VAL A 401 -15.09 20.63 -4.15
CA VAL A 401 -14.22 19.53 -3.71
C VAL A 401 -13.71 19.92 -2.34
N SER A 402 -14.28 19.34 -1.27
CA SER A 402 -13.83 19.59 0.10
C SER A 402 -12.31 19.40 0.14
N ARG A 403 -11.57 20.45 0.52
CA ARG A 403 -10.12 20.37 0.62
C ARG A 403 -9.75 19.22 1.56
N SER A 404 -8.94 18.27 1.07
CA SER A 404 -8.47 17.14 1.86
C SER A 404 -7.88 17.64 3.16
N ALA A 405 -8.36 17.09 4.28
CA ALA A 405 -7.83 17.40 5.59
C ALA A 405 -6.45 16.77 5.83
N VAL A 406 -5.90 15.99 4.90
CA VAL A 406 -4.66 15.24 5.10
C VAL A 406 -3.67 15.36 3.94
N LYS A 407 -4.10 15.60 2.71
CA LYS A 407 -3.21 15.80 1.55
C LYS A 407 -3.18 17.29 1.18
N HIS A 408 -2.29 18.05 1.81
CA HIS A 408 -2.19 19.52 1.63
C HIS A 408 -1.44 19.87 0.34
N SER A 409 -0.51 19.02 -0.07
CA SER A 409 0.26 19.11 -1.33
C SER A 409 -0.61 19.30 -2.57
N ILE A 410 -1.83 18.76 -2.58
CA ILE A 410 -2.79 18.85 -3.70
C ILE A 410 -3.24 20.30 -3.94
N TYR A 411 -3.28 21.13 -2.90
CA TYR A 411 -3.86 22.48 -2.97
C TYR A 411 -2.81 23.61 -2.88
N VAL A 412 -1.53 23.26 -2.77
CA VAL A 412 -0.44 24.24 -2.63
C VAL A 412 0.46 24.18 -3.86
N ASP A 413 0.91 25.36 -4.30
CA ASP A 413 1.93 25.42 -5.33
C ASP A 413 3.33 25.08 -4.76
N ILE A 414 3.74 23.82 -4.87
CA ILE A 414 4.98 23.27 -4.29
C ILE A 414 6.26 24.00 -4.75
N PRO A 415 6.46 24.35 -6.04
CA PRO A 415 7.59 25.14 -6.53
C PRO A 415 7.76 26.49 -5.83
N SER A 416 6.67 27.22 -5.57
CA SER A 416 6.71 28.54 -4.93
C SER A 416 6.68 28.47 -3.40
N TYR A 417 6.33 27.32 -2.83
CA TYR A 417 6.30 27.12 -1.38
C TYR A 417 7.68 27.33 -0.74
N LYS A 418 7.71 28.12 0.34
CA LYS A 418 8.87 28.34 1.20
C LYS A 418 8.51 28.02 2.65
N PRO A 419 9.32 27.21 3.36
CA PRO A 419 9.12 27.00 4.79
C PRO A 419 9.37 28.29 5.57
N GLU A 420 8.70 28.43 6.71
CA GLU A 420 8.84 29.61 7.57
C GLU A 420 10.01 29.40 8.54
N VAL A 421 11.11 30.09 8.29
CA VAL A 421 12.31 30.06 9.14
C VAL A 421 12.65 31.49 9.56
N GLU A 422 12.64 31.75 10.87
CA GLU A 422 12.91 33.07 11.44
C GLU A 422 13.97 32.93 12.55
N ASN A 423 15.02 33.74 12.51
CA ASN A 423 16.07 33.78 13.53
C ASN A 423 16.65 32.39 13.90
N GLY A 424 16.83 31.52 12.90
CA GLY A 424 17.38 30.17 13.04
C GLY A 424 16.39 29.12 13.55
N VAL A 425 15.10 29.46 13.65
CA VAL A 425 14.03 28.56 14.07
C VAL A 425 13.11 28.27 12.90
N TRP A 426 12.94 27.00 12.55
CA TRP A 426 11.98 26.56 11.54
C TRP A 426 10.65 26.20 12.20
N TYR A 427 9.58 26.91 11.80
CA TYR A 427 8.23 26.67 12.27
C TYR A 427 7.48 25.79 11.26
N LEU A 428 7.14 24.56 11.66
CA LEU A 428 6.57 23.55 10.75
C LEU A 428 5.13 23.88 10.36
N SER A 429 4.83 23.82 9.06
CA SER A 429 3.46 23.85 8.53
C SER A 429 2.90 22.43 8.33
N ALA A 430 1.60 22.34 8.01
CA ALA A 430 0.98 21.07 7.63
C ALA A 430 1.63 20.44 6.39
N LEU A 431 2.09 21.26 5.43
CA LEU A 431 2.79 20.80 4.24
C LEU A 431 4.21 20.34 4.56
N ASP A 432 4.90 21.01 5.49
CA ASP A 432 6.22 20.55 5.95
C ASP A 432 6.13 19.16 6.58
N LEU A 433 5.11 18.92 7.40
CA LEU A 433 4.85 17.62 8.02
C LEU A 433 4.55 16.54 6.97
N GLU A 434 3.81 16.87 5.90
CA GLU A 434 3.52 15.93 4.81
C GLU A 434 4.80 15.54 4.05
N PHE A 435 5.69 16.51 3.77
CA PHE A 435 6.99 16.23 3.15
C PHE A 435 7.89 15.40 4.06
N ILE A 436 8.01 15.77 5.34
CA ILE A 436 8.79 15.00 6.31
C ILE A 436 8.26 13.57 6.43
N ALA A 437 6.95 13.36 6.42
CA ALA A 437 6.35 12.02 6.48
C ALA A 437 6.78 11.12 5.32
N SER A 438 6.73 11.61 4.08
CA SER A 438 7.21 10.85 2.91
C SER A 438 8.72 10.62 2.96
N GLY A 439 9.51 11.63 3.34
CA GLY A 439 10.97 11.50 3.39
C GLY A 439 11.49 10.59 4.50
N THR A 440 10.87 10.63 5.69
CA THR A 440 11.19 9.68 6.78
C THR A 440 10.88 8.25 6.37
N GLY A 441 9.83 8.01 5.59
CA GLY A 441 9.56 6.70 4.97
C GLY A 441 10.73 6.23 4.11
N VAL A 442 11.27 7.09 3.24
CA VAL A 442 12.46 6.79 2.42
C VAL A 442 13.68 6.49 3.30
N LEU A 443 13.96 7.32 4.31
CA LEU A 443 15.10 7.14 5.22
C LEU A 443 14.91 5.98 6.21
N GLY A 444 13.71 5.40 6.26
CA GLY A 444 13.39 4.23 7.09
C GLY A 444 14.04 2.94 6.60
N THR A 445 14.54 2.87 5.37
CA THR A 445 15.23 1.68 4.83
C THR A 445 14.43 0.38 5.02
N GLY A 446 13.10 0.45 4.92
CA GLY A 446 12.19 -0.69 5.15
C GLY A 446 11.61 -0.81 6.57
N GLY A 447 12.10 -0.02 7.54
CA GLY A 447 11.69 -0.01 8.95
C GLY A 447 11.30 1.36 9.51
N GLY A 448 11.46 1.57 10.82
CA GLY A 448 11.12 2.83 11.53
C GLY A 448 9.64 3.06 11.86
N GLY A 449 8.77 2.11 11.50
CA GLY A 449 7.33 2.15 11.74
C GLY A 449 6.55 3.09 10.81
N PRO A 450 5.19 3.10 10.87
CA PRO A 450 4.36 3.81 9.89
C PRO A 450 4.43 5.34 10.04
N SER A 451 5.00 6.04 9.06
CA SER A 451 5.06 7.52 9.05
C SER A 451 3.67 8.16 9.03
N TYR A 452 2.71 7.56 8.34
CA TYR A 452 1.37 8.14 8.17
C TYR A 452 0.62 8.36 9.50
N GLN A 453 0.72 7.42 10.44
CA GLN A 453 0.07 7.55 11.75
C GLN A 453 0.67 8.72 12.55
N GLN A 454 2.00 8.85 12.55
CA GLN A 454 2.67 9.94 13.27
C GLN A 454 2.47 11.30 12.59
N TYR A 455 2.35 11.32 11.27
CA TYR A 455 1.91 12.50 10.52
C TYR A 455 0.54 13.01 10.99
N LEU A 456 -0.45 12.12 11.13
CA LEU A 456 -1.79 12.50 11.60
C LEU A 456 -1.75 13.07 13.04
N ILE A 457 -0.96 12.45 13.93
CA ILE A 457 -0.79 12.93 15.31
C ILE A 457 -0.13 14.32 15.34
N ALA A 458 0.94 14.51 14.55
CA ALA A 458 1.63 15.80 14.45
C ALA A 458 0.70 16.89 13.87
N LEU A 459 -0.07 16.56 12.84
CA LEU A 459 -1.03 17.47 12.21
C LEU A 459 -2.13 17.91 13.19
N GLU A 460 -2.67 16.98 13.97
CA GLU A 460 -3.67 17.28 14.99
C GLU A 460 -3.08 18.14 16.12
N CYS A 461 -1.84 17.87 16.53
CA CYS A 461 -1.12 18.71 17.50
C CYS A 461 -0.92 20.13 16.97
N LEU A 462 -0.49 20.27 15.71
CA LEU A 462 -0.30 21.54 15.03
C LEU A 462 -1.59 22.36 15.00
N ARG A 463 -2.73 21.73 14.68
CA ARG A 463 -4.05 22.37 14.66
C ARG A 463 -4.47 22.88 16.04
N LYS A 464 -4.28 22.07 17.08
CA LYS A 464 -4.70 22.39 18.45
C LYS A 464 -3.83 23.43 19.14
N LYS A 465 -2.52 23.39 18.90
CA LYS A 465 -1.53 24.19 19.65
C LYS A 465 -0.96 25.37 18.86
N GLY A 466 -1.18 25.37 17.54
CA GLY A 466 -0.70 26.41 16.64
C GLY A 466 0.75 26.20 16.20
N LYS A 467 1.06 26.74 15.03
CA LYS A 467 2.35 26.60 14.33
C LYS A 467 3.56 27.07 15.14
N ARG A 468 3.43 28.16 15.90
CA ARG A 468 4.57 28.78 16.61
C ARG A 468 5.19 27.90 17.71
N LYS A 469 4.51 26.84 18.15
CA LYS A 469 5.07 25.89 19.13
C LYS A 469 5.88 24.77 18.52
N MET A 470 5.58 24.39 17.27
CA MET A 470 6.23 23.27 16.59
C MET A 470 7.48 23.77 15.88
N ARG A 471 8.60 23.69 16.59
CA ARG A 471 9.88 24.32 16.23
C ARG A 471 10.95 23.28 15.96
N VAL A 472 11.73 23.51 14.91
CA VAL A 472 12.96 22.78 14.62
C VAL A 472 14.14 23.74 14.67
N VAL A 473 15.22 23.36 15.35
CA VAL A 473 16.45 24.14 15.48
C VAL A 473 17.67 23.27 15.18
N LYS A 474 18.80 23.90 14.93
CA LYS A 474 20.04 23.15 14.66
C LYS A 474 20.73 22.66 15.94
N PRO A 475 21.55 21.59 15.86
CA PRO A 475 22.44 21.19 16.94
C PRO A 475 23.28 22.35 17.52
N GLU A 476 23.78 23.25 16.68
CA GLU A 476 24.64 24.36 17.08
C GLU A 476 23.93 25.43 17.92
N SER A 477 22.60 25.43 17.96
CA SER A 477 21.82 26.31 18.84
C SER A 477 21.90 25.92 20.32
N MET A 478 22.33 24.69 20.61
CA MET A 478 22.49 24.19 21.98
C MET A 478 23.84 24.61 22.58
N ALA A 479 23.82 25.09 23.82
CA ALA A 479 25.01 25.23 24.63
C ALA A 479 25.58 23.84 24.99
N ASP A 480 26.88 23.75 25.26
CA ASP A 480 27.55 22.48 25.56
C ASP A 480 26.93 21.75 26.77
N THR A 481 26.41 22.51 27.73
CA THR A 481 25.78 22.01 28.96
C THR A 481 24.28 21.79 28.85
N ASP A 482 23.67 22.17 27.72
CA ASP A 482 22.24 21.95 27.52
C ASP A 482 21.93 20.46 27.49
N VAL A 483 20.71 20.12 27.88
CA VAL A 483 20.23 18.73 27.99
C VAL A 483 19.24 18.47 26.87
N CYS A 484 19.52 17.44 26.07
CA CYS A 484 18.66 16.94 25.00
C CYS A 484 18.05 15.59 25.41
N VAL A 485 16.74 15.48 25.31
CA VAL A 485 16.01 14.23 25.57
C VAL A 485 15.67 13.52 24.27
N PHE A 486 15.31 12.24 24.37
CA PHE A 486 14.87 11.42 23.25
C PHE A 486 13.58 10.73 23.60
N ALA A 487 12.72 10.55 22.61
CA ALA A 487 11.54 9.72 22.71
C ALA A 487 11.40 8.95 21.40
N SER A 488 11.10 7.66 21.50
CA SER A 488 10.89 6.79 20.35
C SER A 488 9.81 5.76 20.64
N TRP A 489 9.14 5.27 19.62
CA TRP A 489 8.29 4.09 19.75
C TRP A 489 9.16 2.82 19.69
N TYR A 490 8.79 1.85 20.52
CA TYR A 490 9.52 0.60 20.67
C TYR A 490 8.54 -0.57 20.79
N GLY A 491 8.59 -1.51 19.84
CA GLY A 491 7.69 -2.66 19.80
C GLY A 491 7.43 -3.17 18.40
N ALA A 492 6.40 -4.00 18.26
CA ALA A 492 6.02 -4.64 17.00
C ALA A 492 5.19 -3.69 16.11
N PRO A 493 5.64 -3.39 14.88
CA PRO A 493 4.85 -2.63 13.90
C PRO A 493 3.42 -3.15 13.72
N SER A 494 3.23 -4.47 13.69
CA SER A 494 1.89 -5.08 13.56
C SER A 494 0.93 -4.73 14.70
N VAL A 495 1.45 -4.47 15.91
CA VAL A 495 0.67 -4.04 17.07
C VAL A 495 0.40 -2.54 17.01
N SER A 496 1.39 -1.72 16.60
CA SER A 496 1.18 -0.27 16.46
C SER A 496 0.09 0.10 15.43
N SER A 497 -0.08 -0.72 14.39
CA SER A 497 -1.15 -0.53 13.39
C SER A 497 -2.55 -0.82 13.93
N GLU A 498 -2.67 -1.56 15.04
CA GLU A 498 -3.94 -1.99 15.62
C GLU A 498 -4.26 -1.25 16.94
N ARG A 499 -3.23 -0.84 17.68
CA ARG A 499 -3.35 -0.18 18.99
C ARG A 499 -3.02 1.30 18.88
N ILE A 500 -4.03 2.16 19.01
CA ILE A 500 -3.81 3.60 19.19
C ILE A 500 -3.10 3.85 20.53
N PRO A 501 -2.02 4.65 20.54
CA PRO A 501 -1.38 5.05 21.79
C PRO A 501 -2.33 5.90 22.64
N GLN A 502 -2.23 5.79 23.96
CA GLN A 502 -2.94 6.65 24.91
C GLN A 502 -2.59 8.14 24.69
N GLY A 503 -1.39 8.41 24.21
CA GLY A 503 -0.88 9.75 23.89
C GLY A 503 0.02 10.36 24.95
N ASN A 504 0.39 9.59 25.99
CA ASN A 504 1.27 10.04 27.08
C ASN A 504 2.47 9.11 27.29
N GLU A 505 2.59 8.02 26.54
CA GLU A 505 3.66 7.05 26.70
C GLU A 505 5.02 7.70 26.46
N LEU A 506 5.17 8.42 25.33
CA LEU A 506 6.40 9.16 25.01
C LEU A 506 6.72 10.23 26.06
N ILE A 507 5.70 10.89 26.60
CA ILE A 507 5.86 11.89 27.66
C ILE A 507 6.40 11.21 28.93
N ARG A 508 5.76 10.12 29.36
CA ARG A 508 6.12 9.38 30.57
C ARG A 508 7.53 8.80 30.53
N SER A 509 7.94 8.22 29.40
CA SER A 509 9.31 7.70 29.28
C SER A 509 10.36 8.81 29.39
N VAL A 510 10.10 9.98 28.78
CA VAL A 510 10.95 11.17 28.90
C VAL A 510 10.98 11.70 30.33
N GLU A 511 9.83 11.85 30.99
CA GLU A 511 9.73 12.35 32.37
C GLU A 511 10.53 11.46 33.33
N GLU A 512 10.41 10.14 33.21
CA GLU A 512 11.12 9.20 34.08
C GLU A 512 12.63 9.20 33.79
N SER A 513 13.04 9.30 32.51
CA SER A 513 14.46 9.47 32.15
C SER A 513 15.08 10.72 32.79
N ILE A 514 14.39 11.86 32.70
CA ILE A 514 14.83 13.14 33.28
C ILE A 514 14.90 13.09 34.81
N LYS A 515 13.87 12.53 35.44
CA LYS A 515 13.79 12.36 36.90
C LYS A 515 14.92 11.48 37.44
N LEU A 516 15.23 10.39 36.76
CA LEU A 516 16.28 9.45 37.18
C LEU A 516 17.70 10.01 37.00
N THR A 517 17.89 10.83 35.97
CA THR A 517 19.16 11.53 35.71
C THR A 517 19.29 12.85 36.49
N ARG A 518 18.26 13.21 37.27
CA ARG A 518 18.23 14.39 38.16
C ARG A 518 18.41 15.71 37.41
N HIS A 519 17.96 15.78 36.17
CA HIS A 519 17.86 17.04 35.44
C HIS A 519 16.59 17.77 35.84
N GLU A 520 16.69 19.05 36.16
CA GLU A 520 15.52 19.89 36.47
C GLU A 520 14.93 20.54 35.21
N LYS A 521 15.72 20.61 34.13
CA LYS A 521 15.36 21.24 32.85
C LYS A 521 16.01 20.49 31.70
N PHE A 522 15.32 20.46 30.57
CA PHE A 522 15.82 20.02 29.28
C PHE A 522 15.41 21.02 28.21
N HIS A 523 16.25 21.15 27.19
CA HIS A 523 16.27 22.31 26.29
C HIS A 523 15.83 21.95 24.88
N ALA A 524 15.92 20.68 24.49
CA ALA A 524 15.50 20.20 23.20
C ALA A 524 15.16 18.71 23.25
N ILE A 525 14.47 18.23 22.21
CA ILE A 525 14.25 16.81 21.95
C ILE A 525 14.82 16.43 20.59
N MET A 526 15.32 15.21 20.47
CA MET A 526 15.84 14.68 19.22
C MET A 526 15.26 13.30 18.94
N ALA A 527 15.18 12.96 17.66
CA ALA A 527 14.75 11.63 17.25
C ALA A 527 15.87 10.62 17.55
N ASP A 528 15.48 9.41 17.95
CA ASP A 528 16.42 8.30 18.03
C ASP A 528 16.90 7.93 16.63
N GLU A 529 15.95 7.72 15.73
CA GLU A 529 16.20 7.49 14.30
C GLU A 529 15.31 8.39 13.44
N ILE A 530 15.80 8.80 12.27
CA ILE A 530 14.99 9.54 11.29
C ILE A 530 14.00 8.64 10.53
N GLY A 531 14.17 7.33 10.59
CA GLY A 531 13.38 6.37 9.83
C GLY A 531 11.92 6.30 10.26
N GLY A 532 11.01 6.28 9.28
CA GLY A 532 9.59 6.00 9.47
C GLY A 532 8.89 6.95 10.44
N GLY A 533 7.92 6.42 11.20
CA GLY A 533 7.18 7.15 12.21
C GLY A 533 8.05 7.71 13.33
N ASN A 534 9.14 7.03 13.71
CA ASN A 534 10.06 7.48 14.76
C ASN A 534 10.72 8.82 14.43
N GLY A 535 10.98 9.11 13.15
CA GLY A 535 11.45 10.44 12.72
C GLY A 535 10.46 11.59 13.01
N MET A 536 9.18 11.30 13.26
CA MET A 536 8.14 12.32 13.46
C MET A 536 7.67 12.47 14.91
N VAL A 537 7.97 11.53 15.81
CA VAL A 537 7.43 11.51 17.18
C VAL A 537 7.89 12.70 18.04
N THR A 538 8.99 13.33 17.63
CA THR A 538 9.57 14.47 18.33
C THR A 538 8.64 15.68 18.27
N PHE A 539 7.92 15.92 17.17
CA PHE A 539 7.11 17.13 17.01
C PHE A 539 5.98 17.28 18.05
N PRO A 540 5.06 16.31 18.24
CA PRO A 540 4.03 16.44 19.26
C PRO A 540 4.63 16.49 20.68
N THR A 541 5.73 15.76 20.91
CA THR A 541 6.43 15.71 22.21
C THR A 541 7.12 17.05 22.53
N ALA A 542 7.78 17.67 21.55
CA ALA A 542 8.42 18.98 21.63
C ALA A 542 7.40 20.07 21.97
N VAL A 543 6.24 20.06 21.28
CA VAL A 543 5.13 20.98 21.52
C VAL A 543 4.56 20.83 22.94
N HIS A 544 4.52 19.60 23.48
CA HIS A 544 4.04 19.35 24.84
C HIS A 544 4.91 20.05 25.88
N TYR A 545 6.23 19.93 25.78
CA TYR A 545 7.19 20.55 26.72
C TYR A 545 7.53 22.00 26.38
N ASP A 546 7.06 22.51 25.24
CA ASP A 546 7.40 23.82 24.70
C ASP A 546 8.91 24.02 24.52
N ILE A 547 9.54 23.00 23.92
CA ILE A 547 10.96 22.97 23.50
C ILE A 547 11.05 22.70 21.99
N PRO A 548 12.18 22.98 21.33
CA PRO A 548 12.36 22.62 19.93
C PRO A 548 12.80 21.16 19.72
N THR A 549 12.48 20.63 18.54
CA THR A 549 13.11 19.46 17.95
C THR A 549 14.48 19.85 17.36
N ILE A 550 15.49 19.00 17.49
CA ILE A 550 16.78 19.18 16.80
C ILE A 550 16.68 18.64 15.36
N ASP A 551 17.21 19.38 14.38
CA ASP A 551 17.42 18.94 13.00
C ASP A 551 18.60 17.94 12.92
N ALA A 552 18.43 16.81 13.59
CA ALA A 552 19.35 15.68 13.65
C ALA A 552 18.63 14.46 14.23
N ASP A 553 19.26 13.30 14.12
CA ASP A 553 18.89 12.09 14.87
C ASP A 553 20.14 11.32 15.30
N LEU A 554 19.98 10.21 16.03
CA LEU A 554 21.10 9.42 16.52
C LEU A 554 21.64 8.41 15.50
N MET A 555 20.99 8.19 14.35
CA MET A 555 21.31 7.08 13.45
C MET A 555 21.55 7.49 12.00
N GLY A 556 20.85 8.52 11.50
CA GLY A 556 20.85 8.92 10.09
C GLY A 556 20.05 7.99 9.16
N ARG A 557 19.47 6.93 9.70
CA ARG A 557 18.66 5.89 9.05
C ARG A 557 17.88 5.13 10.11
N ALA A 558 17.04 4.17 9.73
CA ALA A 558 16.53 3.21 10.71
C ALA A 558 17.55 2.10 11.02
N TYR A 559 17.55 1.66 12.28
CA TYR A 559 18.25 0.46 12.75
C TYR A 559 17.38 -0.34 13.72
N PRO A 560 17.63 -1.65 13.89
CA PRO A 560 16.72 -2.48 14.67
C PRO A 560 16.82 -2.32 16.19
N THR A 561 17.87 -1.68 16.72
CA THR A 561 18.14 -1.64 18.17
C THR A 561 18.67 -0.29 18.63
N ILE A 562 18.34 0.12 19.86
CA ILE A 562 18.68 1.44 20.41
C ILE A 562 20.18 1.68 20.54
N GLN A 563 20.97 0.62 20.64
CA GLN A 563 22.43 0.72 20.69
C GLN A 563 23.08 1.21 19.38
N HIS A 564 22.32 1.28 18.29
CA HIS A 564 22.75 1.93 17.05
C HIS A 564 22.63 3.45 17.10
N GLY A 565 22.34 4.08 18.24
CA GLY A 565 22.58 5.51 18.38
C GLY A 565 24.08 5.80 18.36
N THR A 566 24.54 6.64 17.42
CA THR A 566 25.96 7.00 17.25
C THR A 566 26.60 7.49 18.56
N PRO A 567 25.97 8.30 19.43
CA PRO A 567 26.60 8.68 20.70
C PRO A 567 26.93 7.48 21.59
N TYR A 568 26.12 6.41 21.56
CA TYR A 568 26.34 5.20 22.35
C TYR A 568 27.52 4.37 21.83
N VAL A 569 27.75 4.39 20.51
CA VAL A 569 28.95 3.82 19.88
C VAL A 569 30.22 4.52 20.37
N TYR A 570 30.12 5.82 20.65
CA TYR A 570 31.24 6.68 21.03
C TYR A 570 31.39 6.94 22.54
N GLY A 571 30.68 6.16 23.36
CA GLY A 571 30.92 6.08 24.81
C GLY A 571 29.88 6.79 25.68
N GLU A 572 28.84 7.40 25.11
CA GLU A 572 27.68 7.83 25.88
C GLU A 572 26.86 6.62 26.34
N THR A 573 26.13 6.74 27.44
CA THR A 573 25.41 5.61 28.06
C THR A 573 23.92 5.62 27.70
N ILE A 574 23.36 4.45 27.39
CA ILE A 574 21.91 4.29 27.18
C ILE A 574 21.15 4.36 28.50
N SER A 575 21.76 3.85 29.58
CA SER A 575 21.13 3.75 30.91
C SER A 575 21.25 5.05 31.73
N PRO A 576 20.23 5.44 32.52
CA PRO A 576 18.96 4.75 32.71
C PRO A 576 18.08 4.82 31.45
N CYS A 577 17.45 3.70 31.08
CA CYS A 577 16.57 3.63 29.92
C CYS A 577 15.17 3.20 30.36
N ALA A 578 14.19 4.05 30.09
CA ALA A 578 12.81 3.90 30.54
C ALA A 578 11.89 3.47 29.39
N LEU A 579 11.07 2.44 29.64
CA LEU A 579 9.94 2.03 28.81
C LEU A 579 8.64 2.42 29.48
N ALA A 580 7.68 2.93 28.72
CA ALA A 580 6.32 3.18 29.21
C ALA A 580 5.26 2.58 28.29
N ASP A 581 4.17 2.09 28.87
CA ASP A 581 3.03 1.54 28.14
C ASP A 581 1.78 2.45 28.21
N SER A 582 0.77 2.08 27.43
CA SER A 582 -0.54 2.77 27.38
C SER A 582 -1.37 2.72 28.66
N LYS A 583 -0.93 1.97 29.68
CA LYS A 583 -1.58 1.86 31.00
C LYS A 583 -0.86 2.66 32.08
N GLY A 584 0.30 3.23 31.75
CA GLY A 584 1.12 4.01 32.68
C GLY A 584 2.07 3.17 33.50
N ASN A 585 2.26 1.90 33.14
CA ASN A 585 3.35 1.12 33.69
C ASN A 585 4.67 1.65 33.12
N VAL A 586 5.67 1.75 33.98
CA VAL A 586 7.03 2.13 33.59
C VAL A 586 7.99 1.06 34.07
N SER A 587 8.91 0.65 33.20
CA SER A 587 10.03 -0.22 33.51
C SER A 587 11.33 0.46 33.14
N VAL A 588 12.36 0.29 33.95
CA VAL A 588 13.63 1.01 33.78
C VAL A 588 14.80 0.05 33.92
N VAL A 589 15.70 0.10 32.95
CA VAL A 589 17.03 -0.53 33.05
C VAL A 589 18.01 0.52 33.57
N MET A 590 18.38 0.41 34.85
CA MET A 590 19.31 1.34 35.51
C MET A 590 20.77 1.09 35.13
N HIS A 591 21.13 -0.16 34.84
CA HIS A 591 22.47 -0.56 34.45
C HIS A 591 22.44 -1.95 33.81
N ALA A 592 23.34 -2.20 32.86
CA ALA A 592 23.70 -3.54 32.41
C ALA A 592 25.18 -3.54 31.98
N GLU A 593 25.77 -4.73 31.88
CA GLU A 593 27.17 -4.93 31.51
C GLU A 593 27.49 -4.55 30.06
N SER A 594 26.48 -4.39 29.20
CA SER A 594 26.64 -3.99 27.80
C SER A 594 25.34 -3.42 27.22
N ASN A 595 25.47 -2.61 26.16
CA ASN A 595 24.31 -2.09 25.40
C ASN A 595 23.45 -3.22 24.81
N GLN A 596 24.06 -4.32 24.36
CA GLN A 596 23.35 -5.49 23.85
C GLN A 596 22.50 -6.17 24.92
N ARG A 597 22.97 -6.18 26.17
CA ARG A 597 22.19 -6.68 27.31
C ARG A 597 21.00 -5.78 27.60
N ILE A 598 21.19 -4.45 27.58
CA ILE A 598 20.09 -3.47 27.73
C ILE A 598 19.00 -3.77 26.70
N GLU A 599 19.35 -3.87 25.42
CA GLU A 599 18.41 -4.18 24.34
C GLU A 599 17.62 -5.48 24.62
N THR A 600 18.31 -6.54 25.06
CA THR A 600 17.67 -7.82 25.39
C THR A 600 16.64 -7.68 26.53
N MET A 601 16.98 -6.91 27.56
CA MET A 601 16.08 -6.62 28.69
C MET A 601 14.88 -5.77 28.26
N LEU A 602 15.11 -4.74 27.44
CA LEU A 602 14.05 -3.88 26.90
C LEU A 602 13.07 -4.68 26.04
N ARG A 603 13.54 -5.56 25.15
CA ARG A 603 12.67 -6.44 24.36
C ARG A 603 11.81 -7.34 25.21
N THR A 604 12.42 -8.01 26.19
CA THR A 604 11.69 -8.91 27.10
C THR A 604 10.59 -8.16 27.85
N THR A 605 10.89 -6.94 28.31
CA THR A 605 9.94 -6.07 28.99
C THR A 605 8.84 -5.57 28.04
N CYS A 606 9.20 -5.16 26.82
CA CYS A 606 8.25 -4.69 25.82
C CYS A 606 7.20 -5.76 25.49
N VAL A 607 7.59 -7.04 25.42
CA VAL A 607 6.66 -8.16 25.25
C VAL A 607 5.65 -8.20 26.40
N GLU A 608 6.12 -8.12 27.65
CA GLU A 608 5.25 -8.11 28.84
C GLU A 608 4.32 -6.89 28.89
N LEU A 609 4.79 -5.73 28.42
CA LEU A 609 4.03 -4.49 28.33
C LEU A 609 3.12 -4.42 27.08
N GLY A 610 2.91 -5.57 26.41
CA GLY A 610 1.97 -5.71 25.32
C GLY A 610 2.47 -5.16 23.98
N LEU A 611 3.77 -5.28 23.69
CA LEU A 611 4.39 -5.17 22.36
C LEU A 611 4.31 -3.80 21.66
N PHE A 612 3.90 -2.74 22.34
CA PHE A 612 3.93 -1.38 21.78
C PHE A 612 4.14 -0.32 22.87
N THR A 613 5.39 -0.04 23.19
CA THR A 613 5.79 0.87 24.27
C THR A 613 6.49 2.10 23.71
N SER A 614 6.61 3.16 24.50
CA SER A 614 7.61 4.19 24.24
C SER A 614 8.92 3.83 24.91
N VAL A 615 10.04 4.38 24.42
CA VAL A 615 11.35 4.29 25.05
C VAL A 615 12.00 5.68 25.15
N SER A 616 12.75 5.91 26.22
CA SER A 616 13.62 7.07 26.38
C SER A 616 14.91 6.64 27.10
N ALA A 617 16.05 6.84 26.45
CA ALA A 617 17.37 6.61 27.02
C ALA A 617 17.81 7.78 27.91
N ALA A 618 19.00 7.67 28.50
CA ALA A 618 19.61 8.76 29.24
C ALA A 618 19.74 10.02 28.36
N PRO A 619 19.41 11.22 28.88
CA PRO A 619 19.57 12.46 28.13
C PRO A 619 21.03 12.73 27.77
N LEU A 620 21.26 13.36 26.63
CA LEU A 620 22.61 13.73 26.18
C LEU A 620 22.86 15.22 26.36
N THR A 621 24.13 15.57 26.53
CA THR A 621 24.56 16.97 26.58
C THR A 621 24.62 17.58 25.18
N GLY A 622 24.43 18.90 25.06
CA GLY A 622 24.59 19.61 23.79
C GLY A 622 25.98 19.40 23.17
N LYS A 623 27.01 19.20 24.00
CA LYS A 623 28.35 18.79 23.54
C LYS A 623 28.36 17.43 22.86
N ALA A 624 27.68 16.43 23.44
CA ALA A 624 27.57 15.10 22.85
C ALA A 624 26.77 15.14 21.53
N ILE A 625 25.66 15.88 21.51
CA ILE A 625 24.84 16.07 20.30
C ILE A 625 25.66 16.66 19.15
N LYS A 626 26.33 17.80 19.37
CA LYS A 626 27.14 18.47 18.32
C LYS A 626 28.33 17.64 17.83
N LYS A 627 28.74 16.62 18.58
CA LYS A 627 29.89 15.78 18.22
C LYS A 627 29.48 14.46 17.56
N TYR A 628 28.35 13.91 17.99
CA TYR A 628 27.99 12.52 17.71
C TYR A 628 26.58 12.34 17.15
N ALA A 629 25.76 13.37 16.96
CA ALA A 629 24.49 13.23 16.24
C ALA A 629 24.72 13.24 14.72
N VAL A 630 23.78 12.67 13.96
CA VAL A 630 23.75 12.79 12.50
C VAL A 630 22.90 14.00 12.13
N GLU A 631 23.56 15.03 11.61
CA GLU A 631 22.96 16.36 11.41
C GLU A 631 22.11 16.46 10.14
N ASN A 632 21.16 17.40 10.13
CA ASN A 632 20.31 17.80 9.00
C ASN A 632 19.35 16.72 8.49
N THR A 633 19.04 15.71 9.30
CA THR A 633 18.23 14.57 8.85
C THR A 633 16.74 14.90 8.73
N MET A 634 16.21 15.83 9.54
CA MET A 634 14.85 16.36 9.35
C MET A 634 14.75 17.19 8.08
N SER A 635 15.76 18.03 7.82
CA SER A 635 15.88 18.77 6.56
C SER A 635 15.98 17.82 5.36
N GLN A 636 16.75 16.74 5.47
CA GLN A 636 16.87 15.72 4.42
C GLN A 636 15.52 15.07 4.12
N ALA A 637 14.77 14.66 5.16
CA ALA A 637 13.43 14.11 5.01
C ALA A 637 12.49 15.09 4.28
N TRP A 638 12.53 16.38 4.65
CA TRP A 638 11.73 17.40 3.98
C TRP A 638 12.07 17.56 2.50
N TYR A 639 13.36 17.60 2.13
CA TYR A 639 13.78 17.70 0.73
C TYR A 639 13.38 16.48 -0.10
N LEU A 640 13.55 15.28 0.46
CA LEU A 640 13.13 14.02 -0.17
C LEU A 640 11.62 14.00 -0.42
N GLY A 641 10.83 14.30 0.60
CA GLY A 641 9.38 14.38 0.45
C GLY A 641 8.97 15.43 -0.57
N ARG A 642 9.50 16.65 -0.47
CA ARG A 642 9.19 17.72 -1.43
C ARG A 642 9.50 17.30 -2.86
N ALA A 643 10.62 16.62 -3.10
CA ALA A 643 10.99 16.11 -4.42
C ALA A 643 9.99 15.07 -4.94
N ILE A 644 9.57 14.12 -4.09
CA ILE A 644 8.57 13.10 -4.43
C ILE A 644 7.22 13.73 -4.80
N HIS A 645 6.71 14.61 -3.94
CA HIS A 645 5.43 15.29 -4.16
C HIS A 645 5.45 16.18 -5.40
N LEU A 646 6.56 16.88 -5.65
CA LEU A 646 6.76 17.67 -6.87
C LEU A 646 6.80 16.77 -8.11
N ALA A 647 7.52 15.64 -8.05
CA ALA A 647 7.63 14.72 -9.17
C ALA A 647 6.28 14.15 -9.60
N ARG A 648 5.44 13.74 -8.63
CA ARG A 648 4.07 13.27 -8.89
C ARG A 648 3.21 14.31 -9.58
N ARG A 649 3.31 15.57 -9.14
CA ARG A 649 2.48 16.65 -9.64
C ARG A 649 2.89 17.08 -11.05
N GLU A 650 4.19 17.20 -11.28
CA GLU A 650 4.75 17.61 -12.57
C GLU A 650 4.89 16.43 -13.55
N LYS A 651 4.59 15.19 -13.10
CA LYS A 651 4.72 13.96 -13.90
C LYS A 651 6.15 13.80 -14.46
N VAL A 652 7.13 13.94 -13.58
CA VAL A 652 8.55 13.77 -13.91
C VAL A 652 9.14 12.60 -13.13
N ASP A 653 10.32 12.15 -13.54
CA ASP A 653 11.01 11.05 -12.90
C ASP A 653 11.31 11.35 -11.41
N VAL A 654 10.73 10.53 -10.53
CA VAL A 654 10.86 10.70 -9.08
C VAL A 654 12.29 10.49 -8.57
N ILE A 655 13.06 9.60 -9.19
CA ILE A 655 14.44 9.32 -8.80
C ILE A 655 15.35 10.47 -9.20
N GLU A 656 15.18 11.00 -10.41
CA GLU A 656 15.89 12.19 -10.86
C GLU A 656 15.57 13.40 -9.95
N ALA A 657 14.29 13.58 -9.59
CA ALA A 657 13.87 14.62 -8.66
C ALA A 657 14.51 14.47 -7.27
N ILE A 658 14.53 13.25 -6.72
CA ILE A 658 15.19 12.94 -5.45
C ILE A 658 16.69 13.26 -5.50
N PHE A 659 17.39 12.83 -6.55
CA PHE A 659 18.85 13.03 -6.62
C PHE A 659 19.28 14.45 -6.99
N LYS A 660 18.36 15.30 -7.49
CA LYS A 660 18.58 16.75 -7.57
C LYS A 660 18.66 17.41 -6.19
N THR A 661 18.00 16.85 -5.18
CA THR A 661 17.98 17.43 -3.83
C THR A 661 18.90 16.73 -2.84
N THR A 662 19.05 15.41 -2.97
CA THR A 662 19.74 14.56 -2.00
C THR A 662 20.71 13.62 -2.72
N PRO A 663 22.02 13.66 -2.44
CA PRO A 663 22.99 12.77 -3.07
C PRO A 663 22.68 11.29 -2.80
N GLY A 664 22.67 10.49 -3.86
CA GLY A 664 22.42 9.06 -3.79
C GLY A 664 22.63 8.40 -5.15
N ARG A 665 22.30 7.12 -5.23
CA ARG A 665 22.45 6.32 -6.45
C ARG A 665 21.23 5.42 -6.65
N LEU A 666 20.75 5.34 -7.89
CA LEU A 666 19.84 4.30 -8.32
C LEU A 666 20.64 3.00 -8.42
N LEU A 667 20.32 2.05 -7.54
CA LEU A 667 20.97 0.75 -7.48
C LEU A 667 20.37 -0.22 -8.48
N TYR A 668 19.04 -0.18 -8.63
CA TYR A 668 18.32 -1.11 -9.47
C TYR A 668 16.93 -0.57 -9.82
N THR A 669 16.44 -0.87 -11.01
CA THR A 669 15.02 -0.71 -11.37
C THR A 669 14.51 -2.06 -11.82
N GLY A 670 13.46 -2.56 -11.18
CA GLY A 670 13.03 -3.92 -11.43
C GLY A 670 11.69 -4.26 -10.84
N LYS A 671 11.31 -5.53 -11.03
CA LYS A 671 10.07 -6.10 -10.52
C LYS A 671 10.39 -7.17 -9.48
N ILE A 672 9.72 -7.13 -8.34
CA ILE A 672 9.87 -8.17 -7.31
C ILE A 672 9.32 -9.49 -7.86
N ILE A 673 10.15 -10.52 -7.96
CA ILE A 673 9.79 -11.85 -8.45
C ILE A 673 9.83 -12.95 -7.37
N ASP A 674 10.30 -12.63 -6.17
CA ASP A 674 10.22 -13.57 -5.04
C ASP A 674 10.32 -12.81 -3.72
N VAL A 675 9.65 -13.30 -2.69
CA VAL A 675 9.74 -12.76 -1.32
C VAL A 675 9.66 -13.91 -0.32
N HIS A 676 10.71 -14.10 0.45
CA HIS A 676 10.77 -15.08 1.53
C HIS A 676 10.80 -14.36 2.88
N ARG A 677 10.02 -14.86 3.85
CA ARG A 677 9.95 -14.30 5.21
C ARG A 677 9.96 -15.40 6.26
N ASP A 678 10.67 -15.13 7.34
CA ASP A 678 10.65 -15.91 8.57
C ASP A 678 10.73 -14.97 9.78
N VAL A 679 10.30 -15.43 10.95
CA VAL A 679 10.49 -14.71 12.21
C VAL A 679 11.51 -15.45 13.06
N SER A 680 12.67 -14.82 13.24
CA SER A 680 13.78 -15.36 14.00
C SER A 680 14.31 -14.31 14.97
N ARG A 681 14.60 -14.72 16.21
CA ARG A 681 15.14 -13.85 17.27
C ARG A 681 14.31 -12.57 17.55
N GLY A 682 13.00 -12.62 17.28
CA GLY A 682 12.09 -11.49 17.48
C GLY A 682 12.04 -10.47 16.33
N TYR A 683 12.75 -10.71 15.22
CA TYR A 683 12.76 -9.88 14.02
C TYR A 683 12.09 -10.59 12.84
N THR A 684 11.54 -9.81 11.91
CA THR A 684 11.19 -10.33 10.58
C THR A 684 12.45 -10.36 9.73
N MET A 685 12.91 -11.57 9.42
CA MET A 685 14.07 -11.82 8.59
C MET A 685 13.61 -12.33 7.23
N GLY A 686 14.32 -11.99 6.17
CA GLY A 686 13.97 -12.49 4.85
C GLY A 686 14.79 -11.88 3.74
N TYR A 687 14.33 -12.10 2.51
CA TYR A 687 14.88 -11.47 1.33
C TYR A 687 13.80 -11.33 0.26
N CYS A 688 13.99 -10.36 -0.64
CA CYS A 688 13.28 -10.31 -1.91
C CYS A 688 14.25 -10.44 -3.08
N ILE A 689 13.75 -10.96 -4.21
CA ILE A 689 14.47 -11.02 -5.49
C ILE A 689 13.78 -10.09 -6.48
N LEU A 690 14.56 -9.29 -7.20
CA LEU A 690 14.09 -8.43 -8.27
C LEU A 690 14.66 -8.90 -9.60
N ALA A 691 13.82 -8.88 -10.63
CA ALA A 691 14.21 -9.07 -12.03
C ALA A 691 14.29 -7.72 -12.75
N PRO A 692 15.12 -7.59 -13.80
CA PRO A 692 15.13 -6.39 -14.63
C PRO A 692 13.77 -6.22 -15.32
N LEU A 693 13.42 -4.96 -15.60
CA LEU A 693 12.22 -4.65 -16.37
C LEU A 693 12.43 -5.02 -17.85
N SER A 694 11.38 -5.51 -18.52
CA SER A 694 11.43 -5.72 -19.98
C SER A 694 11.45 -4.39 -20.75
N SER A 695 11.84 -4.39 -22.03
CA SER A 695 11.90 -3.16 -22.85
C SER A 695 10.60 -2.37 -22.87
N ASP A 696 9.47 -3.06 -22.81
CA ASP A 696 8.13 -2.46 -22.78
C ASP A 696 7.80 -1.82 -21.42
N GLU A 697 8.29 -2.41 -20.33
CA GLU A 697 8.13 -1.88 -18.99
C GLU A 697 9.00 -0.63 -18.75
N VAL A 698 10.16 -0.55 -19.40
CA VAL A 698 11.05 0.62 -19.35
C VAL A 698 10.39 1.83 -20.01
N ALA A 699 9.72 1.64 -21.15
CA ALA A 699 9.02 2.73 -21.87
C ALA A 699 7.85 3.36 -21.09
N ASP A 700 7.41 2.69 -20.02
CA ASP A 700 6.35 3.11 -19.09
C ASP A 700 6.87 3.71 -17.79
N SER A 701 8.11 3.38 -17.42
CA SER A 701 8.73 3.88 -16.20
C SER A 701 9.16 5.35 -16.31
N TYR A 702 9.15 5.90 -17.52
CA TYR A 702 9.43 7.30 -17.82
C TYR A 702 8.17 7.99 -18.34
N ASP A 703 7.61 8.90 -17.55
CA ASP A 703 6.64 9.86 -18.06
C ASP A 703 7.29 10.61 -19.24
N ASN A 704 6.72 10.40 -20.42
CA ASN A 704 7.33 10.68 -21.70
C ASN A 704 7.24 12.18 -22.03
N THR A 705 7.99 13.03 -21.32
CA THR A 705 8.33 14.40 -21.76
C THR A 705 9.68 14.85 -21.17
N ASN A 706 10.71 14.97 -22.03
CA ASN A 706 11.94 15.74 -21.82
C ASN A 706 12.98 15.24 -20.78
N SER A 707 13.45 13.99 -20.85
CA SER A 707 14.71 13.61 -20.20
C SER A 707 15.87 13.61 -21.21
N THR A 708 16.85 14.50 -21.02
CA THR A 708 18.11 14.58 -21.78
C THR A 708 19.29 13.94 -21.05
N SER A 709 19.06 13.04 -20.08
CA SER A 709 20.17 12.39 -19.36
C SER A 709 20.19 10.88 -19.58
N SER A 710 21.34 10.42 -20.05
CA SER A 710 21.76 9.02 -20.11
C SER A 710 21.73 8.36 -18.73
N SER A 711 20.59 7.79 -18.35
CA SER A 711 20.53 6.73 -17.32
C SER A 711 20.75 5.38 -18.02
N PRO A 712 21.32 4.36 -17.36
CA PRO A 712 21.55 3.06 -17.99
C PRO A 712 20.20 2.50 -18.41
N SER A 713 20.04 2.28 -19.72
CA SER A 713 18.92 1.49 -20.23
C SER A 713 19.01 0.11 -19.60
N SER A 714 18.06 -0.25 -18.73
CA SER A 714 17.91 -1.62 -18.24
C SER A 714 17.57 -2.49 -19.43
N THR A 715 18.59 -3.10 -20.03
CA THR A 715 18.42 -4.16 -21.02
C THR A 715 18.11 -5.45 -20.26
N GLU A 716 17.34 -6.36 -20.86
CA GLU A 716 16.98 -7.69 -20.32
C GLU A 716 18.20 -8.57 -19.91
N THR A 717 19.42 -8.07 -20.10
CA THR A 717 20.70 -8.68 -19.74
C THR A 717 21.21 -8.32 -18.34
N GLU A 718 20.55 -7.40 -17.62
CA GLU A 718 20.98 -7.03 -16.26
C GLU A 718 20.69 -8.19 -15.28
N PRO A 719 21.65 -8.58 -14.41
CA PRO A 719 21.45 -9.68 -13.47
C PRO A 719 20.31 -9.37 -12.48
N HIS A 720 19.71 -10.41 -11.91
CA HIS A 720 18.71 -10.25 -10.86
C HIS A 720 19.35 -9.64 -9.61
N LEU A 721 18.55 -8.98 -8.77
CA LEU A 721 19.01 -8.41 -7.51
C LEU A 721 18.39 -9.14 -6.32
N ILE A 722 19.19 -9.49 -5.31
CA ILE A 722 18.70 -9.92 -3.99
C ILE A 722 18.86 -8.79 -2.97
N ILE A 723 17.83 -8.59 -2.15
CA ILE A 723 17.86 -7.66 -1.01
C ILE A 723 17.39 -8.38 0.26
N PRO A 724 18.33 -8.80 1.12
CA PRO A 724 17.98 -9.33 2.44
C PRO A 724 17.64 -8.23 3.45
N PHE A 725 16.80 -8.57 4.42
CA PHE A 725 16.32 -7.65 5.44
C PHE A 725 16.18 -8.29 6.83
N GLN A 726 16.35 -7.45 7.86
CA GLN A 726 16.01 -7.69 9.27
C GLN A 726 15.19 -6.49 9.75
N ASN A 727 13.88 -6.49 9.53
CA ASN A 727 13.03 -5.28 9.51
C ASN A 727 13.49 -4.21 8.49
N GLU A 728 14.76 -3.80 8.52
CA GLU A 728 15.41 -2.90 7.58
C GLU A 728 16.24 -3.67 6.52
N TYR A 729 16.46 -3.07 5.35
CA TYR A 729 17.27 -3.60 4.25
C TYR A 729 18.77 -3.58 4.60
N LEU A 730 19.41 -4.73 4.42
CA LEU A 730 20.80 -4.97 4.89
C LEU A 730 21.84 -4.83 3.78
N TYR A 731 21.60 -5.38 2.60
CA TYR A 731 22.49 -5.25 1.46
C TYR A 731 21.75 -5.50 0.16
N ALA A 732 22.36 -5.08 -0.94
CA ALA A 732 21.87 -5.35 -2.29
C ALA A 732 23.00 -6.04 -3.07
N ALA A 733 22.70 -7.17 -3.72
CA ALA A 733 23.67 -7.92 -4.50
C ALA A 733 23.07 -8.43 -5.82
N HIS A 734 23.85 -8.42 -6.89
CA HIS A 734 23.48 -9.12 -8.12
C HIS A 734 23.59 -10.63 -7.92
N VAL A 735 22.63 -11.38 -8.45
CA VAL A 735 22.54 -12.84 -8.33
C VAL A 735 22.84 -13.50 -9.67
N SER A 736 23.80 -14.42 -9.68
CA SER A 736 24.14 -15.22 -10.86
C SER A 736 23.37 -16.54 -10.97
N ASN A 737 22.82 -17.06 -9.86
CA ASN A 737 22.04 -18.29 -9.81
C ASN A 737 20.80 -18.16 -8.89
N LEU A 738 19.60 -18.28 -9.49
CA LEU A 738 18.32 -18.12 -8.81
C LEU A 738 17.88 -19.33 -7.98
N ASP A 739 18.42 -20.53 -8.22
CA ASP A 739 18.05 -21.72 -7.43
C ASP A 739 18.59 -21.63 -6.00
N LYS A 740 19.69 -20.90 -5.82
CA LYS A 740 20.39 -20.72 -4.54
C LYS A 740 20.86 -19.29 -4.36
N PRO A 741 19.92 -18.34 -4.29
CA PRO A 741 20.20 -16.91 -4.40
C PRO A 741 20.92 -16.36 -3.16
N GLN A 742 20.87 -17.08 -2.03
CA GLN A 742 21.53 -16.69 -0.78
C GLN A 742 22.99 -17.18 -0.65
N GLU A 743 23.45 -18.12 -1.48
CA GLU A 743 24.83 -18.61 -1.37
C GLU A 743 25.82 -17.50 -1.79
N PRO A 744 26.78 -17.08 -0.94
CA PRO A 744 27.65 -15.93 -1.23
C PRO A 744 28.43 -16.03 -2.56
N VAL A 745 28.76 -17.24 -3.00
CA VAL A 745 29.43 -17.50 -4.29
C VAL A 745 28.59 -17.06 -5.50
N ASN A 746 27.27 -16.97 -5.33
CA ASN A 746 26.33 -16.55 -6.37
C ASN A 746 26.01 -15.06 -6.33
N GLN A 747 26.68 -14.28 -5.47
CA GLN A 747 26.38 -12.88 -5.22
C GLN A 747 27.55 -11.95 -5.56
N ASP A 748 27.28 -10.91 -6.35
CA ASP A 748 28.14 -9.73 -6.46
C ASP A 748 27.49 -8.57 -5.70
N VAL A 749 27.95 -8.37 -4.46
CA VAL A 749 27.44 -7.35 -3.55
C VAL A 749 27.62 -5.97 -4.17
N ILE A 750 26.60 -5.12 -4.20
CA ILE A 750 26.66 -3.76 -4.74
C ILE A 750 26.91 -2.75 -3.62
N CYS A 751 26.16 -2.87 -2.54
CA CYS A 751 26.29 -2.04 -1.35
C CYS A 751 25.81 -2.81 -0.11
N THR A 752 26.28 -2.39 1.07
CA THR A 752 25.89 -2.97 2.35
C THR A 752 25.64 -1.89 3.40
N VAL A 753 24.89 -2.22 4.44
CA VAL A 753 24.86 -1.47 5.71
C VAL A 753 26.29 -1.11 6.15
N PRO A 754 26.55 0.10 6.67
CA PRO A 754 25.61 1.10 7.15
C PRO A 754 24.94 1.98 6.07
N ASP A 755 25.35 1.90 4.80
CA ASP A 755 24.75 2.72 3.73
C ASP A 755 23.25 2.43 3.61
N LEU A 756 22.47 3.47 3.36
CA LEU A 756 21.01 3.39 3.30
C LEU A 756 20.60 2.67 2.01
N ILE A 757 19.66 1.75 2.14
CA ILE A 757 19.02 1.06 1.01
C ILE A 757 17.53 1.23 1.19
N SER A 758 16.85 1.75 0.18
CA SER A 758 15.41 1.97 0.22
C SER A 758 14.77 1.50 -1.08
N ILE A 759 13.61 0.85 -0.95
CA ILE A 759 12.81 0.38 -2.07
C ILE A 759 11.64 1.34 -2.21
N LEU A 760 11.49 1.95 -3.39
CA LEU A 760 10.41 2.87 -3.69
C LEU A 760 9.47 2.25 -4.72
N ASP A 761 8.17 2.48 -4.59
CA ASP A 761 7.21 2.15 -5.63
C ASP A 761 7.26 3.16 -6.80
N LYS A 762 6.39 2.98 -7.79
CA LYS A 762 6.31 3.86 -8.97
C LYS A 762 6.02 5.32 -8.63
N ASP A 763 5.32 5.57 -7.54
CA ASP A 763 4.93 6.90 -7.10
C ASP A 763 6.01 7.50 -6.18
N GLY A 764 7.04 6.74 -5.81
CA GLY A 764 8.09 7.16 -4.89
C GLY A 764 7.72 7.00 -3.41
N GLU A 765 6.62 6.32 -3.08
CA GLU A 765 6.37 5.90 -1.69
C GLU A 765 7.37 4.82 -1.30
N ALA A 766 7.85 4.88 -0.07
CA ALA A 766 8.74 3.86 0.46
C ALA A 766 7.97 2.57 0.76
N VAL A 767 8.51 1.45 0.31
CA VAL A 767 7.97 0.11 0.56
C VAL A 767 8.66 -0.47 1.79
N GLY A 768 7.89 -0.77 2.84
CA GLY A 768 8.40 -1.43 4.03
C GLY A 768 8.72 -2.92 3.79
N SER A 769 9.57 -3.54 4.64
CA SER A 769 9.87 -4.98 4.52
C SER A 769 8.63 -5.87 4.69
N GLN A 770 7.65 -5.42 5.49
CA GLN A 770 6.34 -6.04 5.65
C GLN A 770 5.42 -5.91 4.42
N GLU A 771 5.67 -4.93 3.55
CA GLU A 771 4.84 -4.61 2.37
C GLU A 771 5.33 -5.28 1.08
N LEU A 772 6.55 -5.86 1.07
CA LEU A 772 7.10 -6.52 -0.13
C LEU A 772 6.20 -7.67 -0.62
N LYS A 773 5.85 -7.64 -1.89
CA LYS A 773 5.08 -8.72 -2.53
C LYS A 773 5.55 -8.93 -3.95
N TYR A 774 5.32 -10.13 -4.44
CA TYR A 774 5.55 -10.45 -5.84
C TYR A 774 4.79 -9.46 -6.73
N GLY A 775 5.47 -8.98 -7.76
CA GLY A 775 4.88 -8.23 -8.87
C GLY A 775 4.99 -6.73 -8.72
N LEU A 776 5.34 -6.24 -7.54
CA LEU A 776 5.59 -4.82 -7.32
C LEU A 776 6.77 -4.38 -8.19
N ARG A 777 6.53 -3.37 -9.03
CA ARG A 777 7.58 -2.64 -9.72
C ARG A 777 8.16 -1.61 -8.77
N VAL A 778 9.47 -1.64 -8.64
CA VAL A 778 10.18 -0.88 -7.62
C VAL A 778 11.49 -0.31 -8.15
N ARG A 779 11.93 0.74 -7.51
CA ARG A 779 13.22 1.39 -7.74
C ARG A 779 14.00 1.32 -6.44
N VAL A 780 15.15 0.68 -6.48
CA VAL A 780 16.04 0.51 -5.33
C VAL A 780 17.04 1.64 -5.38
N ILE A 781 17.03 2.50 -4.37
CA ILE A 781 18.01 3.57 -4.22
C ILE A 781 18.89 3.30 -3.02
N GLY A 782 20.08 3.89 -3.03
CA GLY A 782 20.85 4.00 -1.81
C GLY A 782 21.55 5.33 -1.64
N MET A 783 21.91 5.62 -0.39
CA MET A 783 22.55 6.84 0.05
C MET A 783 23.70 6.50 0.99
N ALA A 784 24.82 7.21 0.87
CA ALA A 784 26.00 6.95 1.69
C ALA A 784 25.72 7.27 3.16
N ALA A 785 26.17 6.40 4.06
CA ALA A 785 26.04 6.59 5.49
C ALA A 785 26.92 7.74 6.00
N HIS A 786 26.50 8.32 7.13
CA HIS A 786 27.28 9.34 7.82
C HIS A 786 28.69 8.84 8.19
N PRO A 787 29.74 9.68 8.16
CA PRO A 787 31.10 9.33 8.55
C PRO A 787 31.27 8.70 9.93
N LEU A 788 30.37 8.99 10.87
CA LEU A 788 30.31 8.34 12.19
C LEU A 788 30.07 6.82 12.10
N TRP A 789 29.56 6.33 10.97
CA TRP A 789 29.39 4.90 10.74
C TRP A 789 30.56 4.25 10.01
N THR A 790 31.31 5.03 9.24
CA THR A 790 32.18 4.48 8.17
C THR A 790 33.65 4.84 8.32
N GLN A 791 34.00 5.93 9.03
CA GLN A 791 35.39 6.37 9.17
C GLN A 791 36.09 5.86 10.43
N ASP A 792 35.34 5.33 11.40
CA ASP A 792 35.85 4.73 12.64
C ASP A 792 35.39 3.28 12.71
N GLN A 793 36.30 2.37 13.06
CA GLN A 793 36.01 0.94 13.15
C GLN A 793 34.87 0.64 14.14
N ARG A 794 34.73 1.43 15.21
CA ARG A 794 33.63 1.28 16.18
C ARG A 794 32.26 1.46 15.52
N GLY A 795 32.16 2.40 14.58
CA GLY A 795 30.95 2.61 13.78
C GLY A 795 30.62 1.38 12.94
N LEU A 796 31.62 0.83 12.23
CA LEU A 796 31.44 -0.36 11.38
C LEU A 796 31.16 -1.64 12.19
N ASP A 797 31.74 -1.77 13.39
CA ASP A 797 31.53 -2.94 14.25
C ASP A 797 30.08 -3.03 14.76
N VAL A 798 29.39 -1.89 14.90
CA VAL A 798 28.00 -1.82 15.39
C VAL A 798 27.00 -1.65 14.24
N GLY A 799 27.25 -0.76 13.29
CA GLY A 799 26.33 -0.43 12.19
C GLY A 799 26.59 -1.14 10.87
N GLY A 800 27.70 -1.88 10.75
CA GLY A 800 28.13 -2.56 9.52
C GLY A 800 27.75 -4.05 9.44
N PRO A 801 28.14 -4.73 8.35
CA PRO A 801 27.59 -6.06 7.99
C PRO A 801 27.86 -7.13 9.04
N LYS A 802 29.02 -7.08 9.69
CA LYS A 802 29.45 -8.03 10.71
C LYS A 802 28.50 -8.08 11.91
N TYR A 803 27.91 -6.95 12.31
CA TYR A 803 26.95 -6.89 13.40
C TYR A 803 25.71 -7.75 13.11
N PHE A 804 25.26 -7.72 11.85
CA PHE A 804 24.12 -8.49 11.36
C PHE A 804 24.47 -9.97 11.05
N GLY A 805 25.69 -10.40 11.37
CA GLY A 805 26.15 -11.76 11.11
C GLY A 805 26.41 -12.04 9.62
N LEU A 806 26.64 -10.99 8.82
CA LEU A 806 26.98 -11.13 7.41
C LEU A 806 28.48 -11.37 7.25
N ASP A 807 28.86 -12.43 6.55
CA ASP A 807 30.25 -12.76 6.23
C ASP A 807 30.73 -11.98 5.00
N MET A 808 30.77 -10.65 5.12
CA MET A 808 31.19 -9.73 4.06
C MET A 808 31.72 -8.41 4.64
N GLU A 809 32.60 -7.75 3.89
CA GLU A 809 33.09 -6.42 4.22
C GLU A 809 32.07 -5.32 3.86
N TRP A 810 32.22 -4.15 4.48
CA TRP A 810 31.44 -2.99 4.08
C TRP A 810 31.76 -2.57 2.65
N LYS A 811 30.73 -2.48 1.80
CA LYS A 811 30.83 -1.99 0.43
C LYS A 811 30.03 -0.70 0.31
N SER A 812 30.75 0.40 0.13
CA SER A 812 30.15 1.73 0.05
C SER A 812 29.48 2.00 -1.30
N ILE A 813 28.39 2.75 -1.27
CA ILE A 813 27.70 3.28 -2.44
C ILE A 813 28.33 4.59 -2.96
N GLY A 814 29.19 5.24 -2.17
CA GLY A 814 29.85 6.47 -2.55
C GLY A 814 30.26 7.35 -1.36
N LYS A 815 30.74 8.56 -1.67
CA LYS A 815 31.16 9.52 -0.64
C LYS A 815 29.95 10.20 -0.01
N TYR A 816 29.88 10.21 1.32
CA TYR A 816 28.91 10.98 2.07
C TYR A 816 28.97 12.48 1.73
N GLN A 817 27.79 13.09 1.63
CA GLN A 817 27.62 14.53 1.51
C GLN A 817 26.61 14.97 2.57
N ARG A 818 26.97 16.00 3.33
CA ARG A 818 26.09 16.56 4.36
C ARG A 818 24.79 17.05 3.71
N PRO A 819 23.61 16.63 4.19
CA PRO A 819 22.33 17.10 3.66
C PRO A 819 22.21 18.62 3.76
N ARG A 820 21.48 19.21 2.81
CA ARG A 820 21.11 20.64 2.84
C ARG A 820 20.27 20.91 4.09
N SER A 821 20.50 22.08 4.72
CA SER A 821 19.69 22.52 5.85
C SER A 821 18.57 23.43 5.36
N VAL A 822 17.32 23.08 5.67
CA VAL A 822 16.15 23.96 5.48
C VAL A 822 16.33 25.23 6.29
N ILE A 823 16.89 25.11 7.50
CA ILE A 823 17.14 26.26 8.37
C ILE A 823 18.12 27.21 7.71
N ASP A 824 19.27 26.76 7.19
CA ASP A 824 20.24 27.67 6.53
C ASP A 824 19.67 28.36 5.30
N GLU A 825 18.93 27.63 4.47
CA GLU A 825 18.52 28.11 3.16
C GLU A 825 17.37 29.11 3.21
N PHE A 826 16.46 28.97 4.17
CA PHE A 826 15.24 29.76 4.25
C PHE A 826 15.21 30.75 5.40
N ASN A 827 16.27 30.85 6.22
CA ASN A 827 16.30 31.73 7.38
C ASN A 827 16.15 33.21 7.01
N VAL A 828 15.15 33.86 7.60
CA VAL A 828 14.99 35.31 7.59
C VAL A 828 15.43 35.84 8.96
N VAL A 829 16.41 36.75 8.96
CA VAL A 829 16.80 37.50 10.16
C VAL A 829 15.86 38.69 10.25
N VAL A 830 14.98 38.68 11.26
CA VAL A 830 13.93 39.69 11.46
C VAL A 830 14.34 40.68 12.54
#